data_AF-A0A374W141-F1
#
_entry.id   AF-A0A374W141-F1
#
_cell.length_a   1.000
_cell.length_b   1.000
_cell.length_c   1.000
_cell.angle_alpha   90.00
_cell.angle_beta   90.00
_cell.angle_gamma   90.00
#
_symmetry.space_group_name_H-M   'P 1'
#
loop_
_entity.id
_entity.type
_entity.pdbx_description
1 polymer ?
#
loop_
_entity_poly.entity_id
_entity_poly.type
_entity_poly.pdbx_seq_one_letter_code
_entity_poly.pdbx_strand_id
1 'polypeptide(L)'
;MKFMKKLLSTMTAAAIGLSMTTALSVGTSVASAADKTAVQMVEDMGLGWNLGNALDSTNTWTSNPSPADIETAWGNVVATENMIKEVKKAGFNTVRIPVTWWDMTGASGTAKMDSFDGTVADQYLARVKEVVDYCVDNGMYAIINTHHDEEWEKDTSKIATFEKLWKQIATYFEGYDEHLVFEGMNEVSFSTSDAMTYNQAFVDTVRATGGNNKDRLLICTADSNNTAKALSSSFSMPKDDSNMLAVSVHYYEPPTFCVADTTSTWGHRETWGTAADLSKVEKDFNDLKTKFTDNGYGVVIGEYGACNADKYGVNTTPYNKDEESIKAFYQAIASTAYNMDGICPVAWDDSDSGTICLFSRKNMKWFDEDLKNIFSNIASGGNVDPGKQKTDRLTFQASDVADGSDLLIDLKPYKDYGVNLTSVVINYTIKGNKASYGTGGAVQYNIVDSNDGSSHWAYQPYSFTVGESVTTVDIPATTKATDEDGNEFEGPLDMDYLKIGHWYDWTDPKGGKVEWSYVDVTLIFDGFFYVDGDPDQTTATTQTTTEAPKTTTTEATTTAQPQGDPIGKAYFIGMIGAANNWAEGDDEGAAVTPITGDGTYSVDWDVTGGGTDTVQFLAVLITPDGETENFTTDTFKGLKVSLDEVWVDGVKIEDYTVSEKAINTHYYEGEGPGVTRLYLHDDWSTKIKDLASNTTITKDIRVVFTISGTGHEGPAVTTTEQTTTTTEKITTTTTTTTTEATTEPTTTTTTTTAIETTTTEATTEATTTTTTTTTPEPTTTTTAETTTTTEATTTTTEATTTTEATTTTPEPTTTTAETTTTIMTMLTTTETTTTTTTTEETTTTTTTTTTTTTTTTTTTQYEGPMPKTLFGDVNMDGRIDITDAVLLNKMVAGVVEANQSQRLNGDVNGNGEIDSADGLVLLMFVIQQINTLPYQAEI
;
A
#
# COMPACT_ATOMS: atom_id res chain seq x y z
N MET A 1 14.20 31.18 -30.01
CA MET A 1 15.04 30.60 -31.10
C MET A 1 16.34 30.13 -30.46
N LYS A 2 16.71 28.85 -30.53
CA LYS A 2 17.67 28.26 -31.50
C LYS A 2 19.10 28.87 -31.44
N PHE A 3 20.19 28.11 -31.34
CA PHE A 3 20.42 26.65 -31.11
C PHE A 3 21.94 26.37 -30.90
N MET A 4 22.33 25.09 -30.70
CA MET A 4 23.71 24.52 -30.77
C MET A 4 24.70 24.83 -29.61
N LYS A 5 25.71 24.02 -29.25
CA LYS A 5 25.99 22.55 -29.13
C LYS A 5 27.51 22.25 -29.32
N LYS A 6 28.13 21.62 -28.29
CA LYS A 6 29.26 20.64 -28.27
C LYS A 6 30.53 20.79 -29.16
N LEU A 7 31.70 20.85 -28.50
CA LEU A 7 32.87 19.93 -28.59
C LEU A 7 33.85 20.27 -27.42
N LEU A 8 34.56 19.41 -26.66
CA LEU A 8 34.91 17.96 -26.61
C LEU A 8 36.35 17.61 -27.08
N SER A 9 37.04 16.71 -26.34
CA SER A 9 38.43 16.16 -26.45
C SER A 9 39.55 16.87 -25.64
N THR A 10 40.67 16.22 -25.26
CA THR A 10 40.89 15.13 -24.25
C THR A 10 42.40 14.78 -24.16
N MET A 11 42.96 14.70 -22.92
CA MET A 11 44.28 14.09 -22.56
C MET A 11 45.55 14.79 -23.12
N THR A 12 46.75 14.70 -22.53
CA THR A 12 47.48 13.50 -22.03
C THR A 12 48.59 13.78 -20.98
N ALA A 13 48.68 12.90 -19.97
CA ALA A 13 49.83 12.46 -19.13
C ALA A 13 50.79 13.45 -18.40
N ALA A 14 50.57 13.56 -17.08
CA ALA A 14 51.38 12.97 -15.99
C ALA A 14 52.86 13.36 -15.66
N ALA A 15 53.03 13.62 -14.34
CA ALA A 15 54.13 13.21 -13.44
C ALA A 15 55.33 14.17 -13.16
N ILE A 16 55.90 13.96 -11.95
CA ILE A 16 56.95 14.74 -11.23
C ILE A 16 56.42 16.11 -10.72
N GLY A 17 56.47 16.44 -9.42
CA GLY A 17 56.95 15.68 -8.24
C GLY A 17 56.68 16.43 -6.92
N LEU A 18 56.88 15.77 -5.77
CA LEU A 18 56.46 16.25 -4.44
C LEU A 18 57.08 17.59 -4.00
N SER A 19 56.27 18.50 -3.43
CA SER A 19 56.51 19.25 -2.18
C SER A 19 55.45 20.35 -1.94
N MET A 20 55.30 20.80 -0.68
CA MET A 20 54.33 21.81 -0.20
C MET A 20 52.86 21.34 -0.33
N THR A 21 52.16 20.88 0.71
CA THR A 21 51.92 21.47 2.06
C THR A 21 51.14 22.78 1.98
N THR A 22 50.05 22.87 2.75
CA THR A 22 49.10 24.01 2.82
C THR A 22 48.51 24.48 1.49
N ALA A 23 47.59 23.67 0.94
CA ALA A 23 46.45 24.19 0.19
C ALA A 23 45.22 24.15 1.12
N LEU A 24 44.33 25.14 1.03
CA LEU A 24 43.18 25.23 1.94
C LEU A 24 42.22 24.07 1.69
N SER A 25 41.80 23.39 2.77
CA SER A 25 40.43 22.87 2.81
C SER A 25 39.51 24.09 2.69
N VAL A 26 38.98 24.32 1.48
CA VAL A 26 37.83 25.20 1.31
C VAL A 26 36.72 24.51 2.08
N GLY A 27 36.40 25.04 3.27
CA GLY A 27 35.28 24.53 4.04
C GLY A 27 34.03 24.68 3.20
N THR A 28 33.51 23.55 2.71
CA THR A 28 32.07 23.40 2.54
C THR A 28 31.46 23.91 3.83
N SER A 29 30.62 24.93 3.74
CA SER A 29 29.83 25.37 4.88
C SER A 29 29.04 24.18 5.36
N VAL A 30 29.41 23.63 6.52
CA VAL A 30 28.56 22.69 7.23
C VAL A 30 27.19 23.35 7.31
N ALA A 31 26.15 22.62 6.90
CA ALA A 31 24.81 23.07 7.20
C ALA A 31 24.73 23.27 8.71
N SER A 32 24.02 24.31 9.15
CA SER A 32 23.47 24.24 10.51
C SER A 32 22.63 22.98 10.58
N ALA A 33 22.62 22.29 11.72
CA ALA A 33 21.48 21.44 12.04
C ALA A 33 20.22 22.28 11.79
N ALA A 34 19.26 21.72 11.04
CA ALA A 34 18.12 22.46 10.52
C ALA A 34 17.32 23.14 11.65
N ASP A 35 16.54 24.17 11.32
CA ASP A 35 15.63 24.89 12.25
C ASP A 35 14.42 24.03 12.70
N LYS A 36 14.60 22.72 12.86
CA LYS A 36 13.60 21.70 13.21
C LYS A 36 13.63 21.42 14.71
N THR A 37 12.46 21.16 15.28
CA THR A 37 12.33 20.57 16.62
C THR A 37 12.52 19.05 16.58
N ALA A 38 12.73 18.42 17.74
CA ALA A 38 12.80 16.95 17.86
C ALA A 38 11.55 16.25 17.30
N VAL A 39 10.37 16.84 17.50
CA VAL A 39 9.08 16.35 16.95
C VAL A 39 9.13 16.34 15.42
N GLN A 40 9.44 17.47 14.79
CA GLN A 40 9.52 17.58 13.32
C GLN A 40 10.61 16.69 12.72
N MET A 41 11.73 16.50 13.43
CA MET A 41 12.79 15.62 12.97
C MET A 41 12.39 14.13 13.01
N VAL A 42 11.58 13.71 14.00
CA VAL A 42 11.01 12.36 14.05
C VAL A 42 9.82 12.18 13.09
N GLU A 43 9.14 13.28 12.73
CA GLU A 43 8.14 13.31 11.66
C GLU A 43 8.81 13.07 10.29
N ASP A 44 9.89 13.80 9.99
CA ASP A 44 10.71 13.61 8.77
C ASP A 44 11.36 12.23 8.66
N MET A 45 11.58 11.54 9.79
CA MET A 45 12.07 10.16 9.82
C MET A 45 11.08 9.16 9.20
N GLY A 46 9.78 9.48 9.18
CA GLY A 46 8.75 8.71 8.48
C GLY A 46 8.70 7.23 8.89
N LEU A 47 8.50 6.34 7.92
CA LEU A 47 8.59 4.88 8.15
C LEU A 47 10.05 4.43 8.31
N GLY A 48 10.32 3.58 9.30
CA GLY A 48 11.63 2.99 9.55
C GLY A 48 11.68 1.46 9.39
N TRP A 49 12.89 0.93 9.14
CA TRP A 49 13.18 -0.50 9.03
C TRP A 49 14.46 -0.86 9.80
N ASN A 50 14.47 -1.96 10.54
CA ASN A 50 15.65 -2.45 11.27
C ASN A 50 16.52 -3.36 10.40
N LEU A 51 17.83 -3.10 10.41
CA LEU A 51 18.86 -4.03 9.92
C LEU A 51 19.19 -5.08 11.00
N GLY A 52 18.19 -5.80 11.52
CA GLY A 52 18.34 -6.76 12.62
C GLY A 52 19.11 -8.03 12.23
N ASN A 53 19.70 -8.72 13.21
CA ASN A 53 20.61 -9.86 13.03
C ASN A 53 21.70 -9.60 11.98
N ALA A 54 22.34 -8.43 12.07
CA ALA A 54 23.54 -8.00 11.33
C ALA A 54 24.62 -7.54 12.33
N LEU A 55 24.83 -6.23 12.52
CA LEU A 55 25.89 -5.66 13.39
C LEU A 55 25.59 -5.78 14.90
N ASP A 56 24.36 -6.17 15.25
CA ASP A 56 23.92 -6.64 16.57
C ASP A 56 24.38 -8.07 16.91
N SER A 57 24.74 -8.88 15.90
CA SER A 57 25.19 -10.26 16.09
C SER A 57 26.47 -10.36 16.94
N THR A 58 26.78 -11.56 17.46
CA THR A 58 28.04 -11.82 18.19
C THR A 58 28.74 -13.10 17.69
N ASN A 59 30.07 -13.09 17.64
CA ASN A 59 30.94 -14.17 17.16
C ASN A 59 31.94 -14.60 18.24
N THR A 60 31.40 -15.08 19.35
CA THR A 60 32.17 -15.44 20.57
C THR A 60 33.04 -16.70 20.44
N TRP A 61 33.05 -17.34 19.27
CA TRP A 61 33.86 -18.53 18.95
C TRP A 61 35.11 -18.21 18.14
N THR A 62 35.18 -17.03 17.49
CA THR A 62 36.35 -16.63 16.70
C THR A 62 37.38 -15.91 17.58
N SER A 63 38.68 -16.17 17.34
CA SER A 63 39.75 -15.61 18.17
C SER A 63 40.21 -14.21 17.79
N ASN A 64 39.88 -13.72 16.59
CA ASN A 64 40.04 -12.31 16.19
C ASN A 64 39.03 -12.06 15.05
N PRO A 65 37.73 -11.88 15.33
CA PRO A 65 36.73 -11.66 14.27
C PRO A 65 37.02 -10.37 13.50
N SER A 66 36.77 -10.39 12.18
CA SER A 66 36.61 -9.18 11.39
C SER A 66 35.18 -8.62 11.55
N PRO A 67 34.90 -7.37 11.15
CA PRO A 67 33.54 -6.84 11.17
C PRO A 67 32.52 -7.72 10.41
N ALA A 68 32.93 -8.34 9.30
CA ALA A 68 32.08 -9.25 8.53
C ALA A 68 31.85 -10.60 9.23
N ASP A 69 32.80 -11.09 10.03
CA ASP A 69 32.62 -12.29 10.85
C ASP A 69 31.59 -12.05 11.97
N ILE A 70 31.52 -10.83 12.51
CA ILE A 70 30.43 -10.41 13.41
C ILE A 70 29.12 -10.32 12.63
N GLU A 71 29.09 -9.51 11.57
CA GLU A 71 27.87 -9.13 10.83
C GLU A 71 27.14 -10.31 10.17
N THR A 72 27.85 -11.42 9.92
CA THR A 72 27.29 -12.67 9.38
C THR A 72 27.14 -13.79 10.42
N ALA A 73 27.53 -13.56 11.68
CA ALA A 73 27.60 -14.60 12.71
C ALA A 73 26.26 -15.31 12.96
N TRP A 74 25.15 -14.60 12.80
CA TRP A 74 23.79 -15.11 12.97
C TRP A 74 23.09 -15.46 11.64
N GLY A 75 23.85 -15.63 10.56
CA GLY A 75 23.41 -16.28 9.32
C GLY A 75 22.88 -15.36 8.21
N ASN A 76 22.82 -14.04 8.44
CA ASN A 76 22.57 -13.06 7.39
C ASN A 76 23.83 -12.79 6.54
N VAL A 77 23.66 -12.03 5.46
CA VAL A 77 24.76 -11.51 4.64
C VAL A 77 25.16 -10.10 5.07
N VAL A 78 26.43 -9.76 4.84
CA VAL A 78 26.98 -8.40 5.00
C VAL A 78 26.08 -7.38 4.27
N ALA A 79 25.67 -6.33 4.98
CA ALA A 79 24.81 -5.27 4.45
C ALA A 79 25.48 -4.52 3.30
N THR A 80 24.69 -4.06 2.33
CA THR A 80 25.19 -3.32 1.16
C THR A 80 24.31 -2.13 0.84
N GLU A 81 24.88 -1.12 0.20
CA GLU A 81 24.16 0.09 -0.24
C GLU A 81 22.94 -0.24 -1.12
N ASN A 82 23.01 -1.30 -1.92
CA ASN A 82 21.88 -1.76 -2.73
C ASN A 82 20.70 -2.25 -1.88
N MET A 83 20.95 -2.90 -0.74
CA MET A 83 19.87 -3.34 0.16
C MET A 83 19.13 -2.13 0.72
N ILE A 84 19.88 -1.10 1.16
CA ILE A 84 19.31 0.16 1.65
C ILE A 84 18.51 0.88 0.55
N LYS A 85 18.96 0.80 -0.71
CA LYS A 85 18.21 1.32 -1.87
C LYS A 85 16.91 0.56 -2.16
N GLU A 86 16.86 -0.76 -1.99
CA GLU A 86 15.61 -1.52 -2.12
C GLU A 86 14.65 -1.25 -0.94
N VAL A 87 15.18 -1.09 0.28
CA VAL A 87 14.42 -0.65 1.46
C VAL A 87 13.82 0.74 1.23
N LYS A 88 14.58 1.71 0.71
CA LYS A 88 14.05 3.05 0.37
C LYS A 88 12.91 2.99 -0.65
N LYS A 89 13.02 2.14 -1.68
CA LYS A 89 11.95 1.99 -2.69
C LYS A 89 10.65 1.44 -2.13
N ALA A 90 10.68 0.76 -0.99
CA ALA A 90 9.49 0.24 -0.31
C ALA A 90 8.76 1.30 0.53
N GLY A 91 9.24 2.55 0.59
CA GLY A 91 8.60 3.66 1.32
C GLY A 91 9.28 4.05 2.63
N PHE A 92 10.30 3.30 3.06
CA PHE A 92 11.06 3.64 4.26
C PHE A 92 11.97 4.86 4.05
N ASN A 93 12.04 5.75 5.04
CA ASN A 93 12.97 6.88 5.07
C ASN A 93 14.00 6.79 6.22
N THR A 94 13.81 5.86 7.16
CA THR A 94 14.73 5.57 8.27
C THR A 94 15.24 4.14 8.22
N VAL A 95 16.52 3.93 8.54
CA VAL A 95 17.09 2.63 8.86
C VAL A 95 17.60 2.65 10.30
N ARG A 96 17.09 1.76 11.15
CA ARG A 96 17.73 1.46 12.44
C ARG A 96 18.79 0.40 12.19
N ILE A 97 19.98 0.66 12.71
CA ILE A 97 21.16 -0.21 12.62
C ILE A 97 21.47 -0.64 14.05
N PRO A 98 20.88 -1.76 14.52
CA PRO A 98 21.33 -2.46 15.72
C PRO A 98 22.85 -2.69 15.70
N VAL A 99 23.55 -2.36 16.78
CA VAL A 99 25.00 -2.64 16.92
C VAL A 99 25.33 -3.17 18.32
N THR A 100 26.05 -4.30 18.38
CA THR A 100 26.61 -4.83 19.63
C THR A 100 28.11 -4.57 19.66
N TRP A 101 28.59 -3.86 20.69
CA TRP A 101 29.92 -3.24 20.67
C TRP A 101 31.00 -4.05 21.39
N TRP A 102 30.64 -4.79 22.44
CA TRP A 102 31.62 -5.43 23.32
C TRP A 102 32.52 -6.49 22.66
N ASP A 103 32.07 -7.11 21.57
CA ASP A 103 32.76 -8.22 20.91
C ASP A 103 33.95 -7.75 20.03
N MET A 104 34.00 -6.45 19.69
CA MET A 104 34.98 -5.86 18.75
C MET A 104 35.94 -4.86 19.40
N THR A 105 36.57 -5.26 20.51
CA THR A 105 37.49 -4.41 21.29
C THR A 105 38.82 -4.04 20.60
N GLY A 106 39.24 -4.79 19.58
CA GLY A 106 40.54 -4.61 18.92
C GLY A 106 41.74 -5.18 19.69
N ALA A 107 41.51 -5.79 20.86
CA ALA A 107 42.50 -6.64 21.52
C ALA A 107 42.67 -7.97 20.75
N SER A 108 43.82 -8.64 20.92
CA SER A 108 44.08 -9.95 20.31
C SER A 108 43.52 -11.09 21.17
N GLY A 109 42.75 -12.00 20.56
CA GLY A 109 42.04 -13.07 21.26
C GLY A 109 40.54 -12.81 21.37
N THR A 110 39.75 -13.87 21.52
CA THR A 110 38.28 -13.80 21.65
C THR A 110 37.88 -12.78 22.72
N ALA A 111 37.02 -11.84 22.36
CA ALA A 111 36.54 -10.81 23.27
C ALA A 111 35.70 -11.41 24.40
N LYS A 112 35.54 -10.64 25.49
CA LYS A 112 34.82 -11.07 26.69
C LYS A 112 34.10 -9.90 27.33
N MET A 113 32.78 -9.94 27.23
CA MET A 113 31.81 -9.00 27.81
C MET A 113 32.12 -8.61 29.27
N ASP A 114 32.44 -9.58 30.13
CA ASP A 114 32.81 -9.34 31.54
C ASP A 114 33.94 -8.31 31.69
N SER A 115 34.89 -8.32 30.77
CA SER A 115 36.10 -7.49 30.73
C SER A 115 36.04 -6.35 29.72
N PHE A 116 34.88 -6.10 29.10
CA PHE A 116 34.71 -4.96 28.21
C PHE A 116 34.89 -3.65 28.97
N ASP A 117 35.78 -2.80 28.46
CA ASP A 117 36.19 -1.56 29.12
C ASP A 117 35.68 -0.30 28.40
N GLY A 118 34.76 -0.45 27.43
CA GLY A 118 34.21 0.66 26.65
C GLY A 118 35.12 1.14 25.52
N THR A 119 36.08 0.31 25.08
CA THR A 119 36.91 0.58 23.89
C THR A 119 36.50 -0.32 22.72
N VAL A 120 36.23 0.27 21.58
CA VAL A 120 35.92 -0.41 20.30
C VAL A 120 37.06 -0.22 19.31
N ALA A 121 37.28 -1.21 18.43
CA ALA A 121 38.27 -1.15 17.37
C ALA A 121 37.88 -0.17 16.24
N ASP A 122 38.87 0.59 15.76
CA ASP A 122 38.72 1.49 14.60
C ASP A 122 38.13 0.78 13.36
N GLN A 123 38.46 -0.51 13.15
CA GLN A 123 37.94 -1.30 12.03
C GLN A 123 36.44 -1.58 12.12
N TYR A 124 35.88 -1.61 13.33
CA TYR A 124 34.46 -1.87 13.55
C TYR A 124 33.65 -0.56 13.47
N LEU A 125 34.17 0.51 14.10
CA LEU A 125 33.65 1.87 13.89
C LEU A 125 33.62 2.24 12.40
N ALA A 126 34.65 1.88 11.63
CA ALA A 126 34.68 2.09 10.18
C ALA A 126 33.62 1.28 9.42
N ARG A 127 33.26 0.07 9.86
CA ARG A 127 32.20 -0.74 9.23
C ARG A 127 30.80 -0.22 9.59
N VAL A 128 30.55 0.11 10.86
CA VAL A 128 29.30 0.79 11.26
C VAL A 128 29.14 2.09 10.47
N LYS A 129 30.23 2.86 10.31
CA LYS A 129 30.25 4.06 9.47
C LYS A 129 29.87 3.78 8.02
N GLU A 130 30.39 2.72 7.42
CA GLU A 130 30.06 2.34 6.04
C GLU A 130 28.56 2.07 5.86
N VAL A 131 27.91 1.42 6.82
CA VAL A 131 26.46 1.14 6.78
C VAL A 131 25.62 2.40 7.05
N VAL A 132 26.11 3.30 7.92
CA VAL A 132 25.52 4.65 8.08
C VAL A 132 25.65 5.47 6.79
N ASP A 133 26.80 5.44 6.12
CA ASP A 133 27.03 6.12 4.84
C ASP A 133 26.04 5.65 3.78
N TYR A 134 25.77 4.34 3.69
CA TYR A 134 24.75 3.82 2.76
C TYR A 134 23.37 4.44 2.94
N CYS A 135 23.01 4.85 4.16
CA CYS A 135 21.73 5.50 4.46
C CYS A 135 21.79 7.00 4.16
N VAL A 136 22.80 7.69 4.69
CA VAL A 136 22.95 9.15 4.60
C VAL A 136 23.24 9.61 3.17
N ASP A 137 24.09 8.91 2.41
CA ASP A 137 24.37 9.23 1.00
C ASP A 137 23.14 9.00 0.09
N ASN A 138 22.16 8.21 0.56
CA ASN A 138 20.86 8.02 -0.10
C ASN A 138 19.74 8.90 0.50
N GLY A 139 20.09 9.86 1.36
CA GLY A 139 19.16 10.80 1.98
C GLY A 139 18.11 10.12 2.86
N MET A 140 18.53 9.14 3.65
CA MET A 140 17.74 8.46 4.68
C MET A 140 18.33 8.75 6.05
N TYR A 141 17.49 8.69 7.09
CA TYR A 141 17.99 8.69 8.46
C TYR A 141 18.60 7.33 8.84
N ALA A 142 19.64 7.35 9.65
CA ALA A 142 20.27 6.19 10.27
C ALA A 142 20.21 6.33 11.80
N ILE A 143 19.65 5.34 12.50
CA ILE A 143 19.74 5.23 13.96
C ILE A 143 20.81 4.21 14.31
N ILE A 144 21.80 4.55 15.14
CA ILE A 144 22.72 3.57 15.76
C ILE A 144 22.52 3.53 17.28
N ASN A 145 22.68 2.34 17.88
CA ASN A 145 22.49 2.12 19.32
C ASN A 145 23.58 1.22 19.93
N THR A 146 23.48 0.93 21.23
CA THR A 146 23.99 -0.32 21.83
C THR A 146 22.84 -1.33 21.85
N HIS A 147 23.08 -2.59 21.44
CA HIS A 147 21.99 -3.55 21.16
C HIS A 147 21.97 -4.78 22.09
N HIS A 148 22.89 -5.74 21.92
CA HIS A 148 23.06 -6.87 22.84
C HIS A 148 24.22 -6.67 23.81
N ASP A 149 24.37 -5.42 24.25
CA ASP A 149 25.27 -4.97 25.32
C ASP A 149 24.61 -5.06 26.72
N GLU A 150 23.30 -5.36 26.82
CA GLU A 150 22.50 -5.41 28.05
C GLU A 150 23.26 -6.03 29.23
N GLU A 151 23.83 -7.23 29.06
CA GLU A 151 24.38 -8.03 30.16
C GLU A 151 25.53 -7.33 30.92
N TRP A 152 26.24 -6.40 30.28
CA TRP A 152 27.19 -5.52 30.98
C TRP A 152 26.63 -4.12 31.27
N GLU A 153 25.67 -3.62 30.48
CA GLU A 153 25.05 -2.31 30.74
C GLU A 153 24.19 -2.32 32.01
N LYS A 154 23.43 -3.40 32.27
CA LYS A 154 22.55 -3.53 33.46
C LYS A 154 23.29 -3.64 34.79
N ASP A 155 24.59 -3.90 34.78
CA ASP A 155 25.47 -3.68 35.93
C ASP A 155 25.69 -2.17 36.09
N THR A 156 24.88 -1.54 36.95
CA THR A 156 24.92 -0.08 37.18
C THR A 156 26.26 0.43 37.72
N SER A 157 27.19 -0.44 38.12
CA SER A 157 28.58 -0.04 38.43
C SER A 157 29.43 0.25 37.19
N LYS A 158 28.98 -0.19 36.00
CA LYS A 158 29.65 0.00 34.70
C LYS A 158 29.19 1.24 33.93
N ILE A 159 28.44 2.17 34.53
CA ILE A 159 28.03 3.42 33.84
C ILE A 159 29.21 4.21 33.24
N ALA A 160 30.39 4.18 33.87
CA ALA A 160 31.61 4.81 33.32
C ALA A 160 32.19 4.08 32.08
N THR A 161 31.89 2.78 31.91
CA THR A 161 32.17 2.00 30.69
C THR A 161 31.27 2.47 29.55
N PHE A 162 29.98 2.69 29.87
CA PHE A 162 28.96 3.20 28.96
C PHE A 162 29.25 4.65 28.51
N GLU A 163 29.58 5.56 29.44
CA GLU A 163 30.07 6.91 29.12
C GLU A 163 31.29 6.89 28.19
N LYS A 164 32.23 5.97 28.43
CA LYS A 164 33.44 5.85 27.59
C LYS A 164 33.12 5.34 26.18
N LEU A 165 32.25 4.34 26.05
CA LEU A 165 31.78 3.82 24.77
C LEU A 165 31.06 4.92 23.97
N TRP A 166 30.04 5.54 24.55
CA TRP A 166 29.28 6.60 23.87
C TRP A 166 30.12 7.82 23.54
N LYS A 167 31.13 8.14 24.34
CA LYS A 167 32.11 9.16 23.99
C LYS A 167 32.95 8.78 22.77
N GLN A 168 33.37 7.52 22.64
CA GLN A 168 34.11 7.05 21.47
C GLN A 168 33.24 7.12 20.21
N ILE A 169 32.00 6.60 20.29
CA ILE A 169 31.02 6.65 19.18
C ILE A 169 30.75 8.10 18.78
N ALA A 170 30.27 8.95 19.70
CA ALA A 170 29.91 10.33 19.38
C ALA A 170 31.10 11.13 18.83
N THR A 171 32.32 10.93 19.33
CA THR A 171 33.52 11.59 18.77
C THR A 171 33.84 11.11 17.36
N TYR A 172 33.69 9.80 17.07
CA TYR A 172 33.95 9.24 15.73
C TYR A 172 32.90 9.72 14.70
N PHE A 173 31.65 9.87 15.14
CA PHE A 173 30.50 10.25 14.33
C PHE A 173 30.13 11.75 14.41
N GLU A 174 30.99 12.62 14.97
CA GLU A 174 30.74 14.06 15.17
C GLU A 174 30.33 14.81 13.89
N GLY A 175 30.91 14.42 12.75
CA GLY A 175 30.81 15.15 11.48
C GLY A 175 29.53 14.95 10.67
N TYR A 176 28.62 14.06 11.08
CA TYR A 176 27.34 13.85 10.37
C TYR A 176 26.35 14.97 10.65
N ASP A 177 25.49 15.27 9.67
CA ASP A 177 24.34 16.17 9.78
C ASP A 177 23.21 15.54 10.61
N GLU A 178 21.98 16.05 10.52
CA GLU A 178 20.83 15.50 11.24
C GLU A 178 20.47 14.05 10.86
N HIS A 179 20.88 13.54 9.69
CA HIS A 179 20.45 12.22 9.24
C HIS A 179 21.01 11.07 10.10
N LEU A 180 22.05 11.29 10.90
CA LEU A 180 22.50 10.32 11.89
C LEU A 180 21.93 10.60 13.29
N VAL A 181 21.23 9.63 13.84
CA VAL A 181 20.57 9.64 15.15
C VAL A 181 21.21 8.60 16.06
N PHE A 182 21.32 8.90 17.37
CA PHE A 182 21.83 7.95 18.36
C PHE A 182 20.69 7.51 19.31
N GLU A 183 20.50 6.21 19.50
CA GLU A 183 19.65 5.63 20.56
C GLU A 183 20.53 5.06 21.66
N GLY A 184 20.33 5.51 22.91
CA GLY A 184 21.33 5.29 23.96
C GLY A 184 21.53 3.82 24.38
N MET A 185 20.46 3.00 24.34
CA MET A 185 20.40 1.63 24.88
C MET A 185 19.25 0.85 24.23
N ASN A 186 19.34 -0.48 24.21
CA ASN A 186 18.27 -1.37 23.72
C ASN A 186 17.81 -2.37 24.79
N GLU A 187 16.51 -2.36 25.12
CA GLU A 187 15.80 -3.33 25.98
C GLU A 187 16.40 -3.63 27.39
N VAL A 188 17.39 -2.86 27.84
CA VAL A 188 18.12 -3.13 29.09
C VAL A 188 17.19 -3.21 30.30
N SER A 189 17.21 -4.35 30.99
CA SER A 189 16.34 -4.69 32.13
C SER A 189 16.79 -4.01 33.43
N PHE A 190 16.61 -2.69 33.46
CA PHE A 190 16.88 -1.80 34.60
C PHE A 190 15.69 -1.68 35.58
N SER A 191 15.88 -0.94 36.67
CA SER A 191 14.77 -0.17 37.25
C SER A 191 14.56 1.13 36.47
N THR A 192 13.34 1.66 36.43
CA THR A 192 13.04 2.93 35.73
C THR A 192 13.93 4.09 36.19
N SER A 193 14.38 4.10 37.45
CA SER A 193 15.36 5.06 37.98
C SER A 193 16.78 4.89 37.42
N ASP A 194 17.23 3.66 37.19
CA ASP A 194 18.56 3.40 36.61
C ASP A 194 18.57 3.73 35.12
N ALA A 195 17.50 3.40 34.38
CA ALA A 195 17.32 3.78 32.98
C ALA A 195 17.33 5.31 32.80
N MET A 196 16.62 6.07 33.64
CA MET A 196 16.70 7.55 33.62
C MET A 196 18.11 8.06 33.95
N THR A 197 18.86 7.37 34.81
CA THR A 197 20.25 7.74 35.16
C THR A 197 21.19 7.51 33.97
N TYR A 198 21.08 6.37 33.28
CA TYR A 198 21.84 6.09 32.06
C TYR A 198 21.45 7.01 30.90
N ASN A 199 20.16 7.31 30.72
CA ASN A 199 19.70 8.28 29.72
C ASN A 199 20.31 9.67 29.93
N GLN A 200 20.43 10.15 31.18
CA GLN A 200 21.12 11.43 31.45
C GLN A 200 22.62 11.32 31.17
N ALA A 201 23.29 10.24 31.58
CA ALA A 201 24.71 10.03 31.31
C ALA A 201 25.03 9.95 29.80
N PHE A 202 24.15 9.32 29.01
CA PHE A 202 24.19 9.29 27.56
C PHE A 202 24.09 10.70 26.96
N VAL A 203 23.05 11.46 27.31
CA VAL A 203 22.85 12.84 26.82
C VAL A 203 24.03 13.74 27.21
N ASP A 204 24.43 13.76 28.48
CA ASP A 204 25.56 14.57 28.96
C ASP A 204 26.86 14.20 28.23
N THR A 205 27.12 12.90 28.02
CA THR A 205 28.30 12.39 27.31
C THR A 205 28.33 12.84 25.85
N VAL A 206 27.23 12.67 25.12
CA VAL A 206 27.15 13.00 23.70
C VAL A 206 27.23 14.52 23.51
N ARG A 207 26.43 15.30 24.24
CA ARG A 207 26.43 16.78 24.18
C ARG A 207 27.80 17.36 24.53
N ALA A 208 28.56 16.73 25.44
CA ALA A 208 29.90 17.15 25.81
C ALA A 208 30.98 16.94 24.72
N THR A 209 30.71 16.16 23.66
CA THR A 209 31.65 16.02 22.53
C THR A 209 31.71 17.28 21.66
N GLY A 210 30.61 18.03 21.54
CA GLY A 210 30.56 19.24 20.71
C GLY A 210 30.04 18.97 19.30
N GLY A 211 30.64 19.64 18.30
CA GLY A 211 30.23 19.57 16.89
C GLY A 211 28.73 19.65 16.66
N ASN A 212 28.25 18.81 15.75
CA ASN A 212 26.83 18.63 15.45
C ASN A 212 26.11 17.81 16.55
N ASN A 213 26.85 17.08 17.40
CA ASN A 213 26.29 16.28 18.50
C ASN A 213 25.66 17.12 19.62
N LYS A 214 25.84 18.45 19.61
CA LYS A 214 25.07 19.39 20.43
C LYS A 214 23.59 19.35 20.11
N ASP A 215 23.25 19.25 18.84
CA ASP A 215 21.89 19.46 18.33
C ASP A 215 21.34 18.21 17.62
N ARG A 216 22.17 17.17 17.46
CA ARG A 216 21.76 15.82 17.04
C ARG A 216 20.64 15.27 17.93
N LEU A 217 19.60 14.70 17.32
CA LEU A 217 18.55 13.98 18.02
C LEU A 217 19.12 12.78 18.78
N LEU A 218 18.77 12.67 20.07
CA LEU A 218 19.12 11.54 20.93
C LEU A 218 17.86 10.81 21.38
N ILE A 219 17.80 9.52 21.14
CA ILE A 219 16.70 8.64 21.52
C ILE A 219 17.03 8.01 22.89
N CYS A 220 16.11 8.15 23.85
CA CYS A 220 16.22 7.65 25.22
C CYS A 220 15.12 6.62 25.52
N THR A 221 15.46 5.54 26.21
CA THR A 221 14.52 4.41 26.41
C THR A 221 13.98 4.32 27.83
N ALA A 222 12.76 3.82 27.98
CA ALA A 222 12.28 3.29 29.26
C ALA A 222 12.92 1.92 29.53
N ASP A 223 12.93 1.44 30.77
CA ASP A 223 13.54 0.16 31.09
C ASP A 223 12.84 -1.00 30.34
N SER A 224 13.62 -1.83 29.64
CA SER A 224 13.13 -2.83 28.66
C SER A 224 12.32 -2.26 27.48
N ASN A 225 12.62 -1.03 27.02
CA ASN A 225 11.91 -0.29 25.96
C ASN A 225 10.37 -0.33 26.11
N ASN A 226 9.86 -0.50 27.34
CA ASN A 226 8.50 -0.98 27.53
C ASN A 226 7.49 0.16 27.55
N THR A 227 6.52 0.14 26.63
CA THR A 227 5.48 1.16 26.48
C THR A 227 4.76 1.50 27.79
N ALA A 228 4.34 0.50 28.58
CA ALA A 228 3.64 0.76 29.84
C ALA A 228 4.54 1.42 30.90
N LYS A 229 5.85 1.11 30.92
CA LYS A 229 6.82 1.78 31.80
C LYS A 229 7.16 3.18 31.31
N ALA A 230 7.31 3.38 30.00
CA ALA A 230 7.49 4.69 29.38
C ALA A 230 6.31 5.63 29.69
N LEU A 231 5.08 5.13 29.64
CA LEU A 231 3.89 5.88 30.00
C LEU A 231 3.74 6.12 31.52
N SER A 232 4.30 5.26 32.36
CA SER A 232 4.19 5.36 33.83
C SER A 232 4.63 6.73 34.40
N SER A 233 4.04 7.13 35.53
CA SER A 233 4.43 8.36 36.25
C SER A 233 5.83 8.30 36.89
N SER A 234 6.51 7.15 36.82
CA SER A 234 7.88 6.95 37.29
C SER A 234 8.94 7.28 36.24
N PHE A 235 8.58 7.39 34.97
CA PHE A 235 9.50 7.69 33.87
C PHE A 235 9.35 9.14 33.39
N SER A 236 10.48 9.82 33.20
CA SER A 236 10.59 11.16 32.61
C SER A 236 11.84 11.25 31.73
N MET A 237 11.78 12.06 30.67
CA MET A 237 12.92 12.34 29.81
C MET A 237 14.08 12.98 30.60
N PRO A 238 15.35 12.72 30.22
CA PRO A 238 16.50 13.41 30.80
C PRO A 238 16.49 14.91 30.44
N LYS A 239 17.26 15.70 31.18
CA LYS A 239 17.43 17.12 30.90
C LYS A 239 18.42 17.29 29.73
N ASP A 240 17.95 17.87 28.64
CA ASP A 240 18.76 18.37 27.53
C ASP A 240 18.56 19.89 27.37
N ASP A 241 19.63 20.68 27.29
CA ASP A 241 19.53 22.13 27.04
C ASP A 241 19.27 22.45 25.55
N SER A 242 19.48 21.49 24.65
CA SER A 242 19.18 21.62 23.21
C SER A 242 17.74 21.26 22.85
N ASN A 243 17.00 20.58 23.73
CA ASN A 243 15.67 20.02 23.49
C ASN A 243 15.60 19.13 22.21
N MET A 244 16.65 18.35 21.95
CA MET A 244 16.75 17.46 20.79
C MET A 244 16.75 15.99 21.26
N LEU A 245 15.62 15.59 21.87
CA LEU A 245 15.40 14.26 22.43
C LEU A 245 14.12 13.61 21.89
N ALA A 246 14.14 12.28 21.77
CA ALA A 246 12.96 11.44 21.54
C ALA A 246 12.94 10.26 22.52
N VAL A 247 11.76 9.70 22.80
CA VAL A 247 11.62 8.44 23.54
C VAL A 247 11.60 7.25 22.57
N SER A 248 12.20 6.12 22.94
CA SER A 248 12.01 4.84 22.23
C SER A 248 11.26 3.82 23.07
N VAL A 249 10.31 3.14 22.42
CA VAL A 249 9.54 2.01 22.94
C VAL A 249 9.41 0.93 21.87
N HIS A 250 9.27 -0.34 22.28
CA HIS A 250 9.04 -1.47 21.38
C HIS A 250 7.59 -1.97 21.50
N TYR A 251 6.97 -2.31 20.37
CA TYR A 251 5.53 -2.59 20.30
C TYR A 251 5.23 -3.96 19.67
N TYR A 252 5.33 -5.00 20.49
CA TYR A 252 5.00 -6.38 20.17
C TYR A 252 3.68 -6.81 20.86
N GLU A 253 2.61 -6.02 20.72
CA GLU A 253 1.36 -6.17 21.47
C GLU A 253 0.17 -6.71 20.63
N PRO A 254 -0.50 -7.81 21.04
CA PRO A 254 -0.18 -8.66 22.19
C PRO A 254 0.98 -9.63 21.86
N PRO A 255 1.88 -9.93 22.80
CA PRO A 255 3.03 -10.80 22.54
C PRO A 255 2.63 -12.25 22.20
N THR A 256 1.42 -12.69 22.58
CA THR A 256 0.85 -13.97 22.18
C THR A 256 0.57 -14.08 20.68
N PHE A 257 0.39 -12.95 19.98
CA PHE A 257 0.37 -12.88 18.52
C PHE A 257 1.75 -12.48 17.95
N CYS A 258 2.44 -11.53 18.57
CA CYS A 258 3.65 -10.97 17.95
C CYS A 258 4.86 -11.90 18.02
N VAL A 259 5.10 -12.59 19.15
CA VAL A 259 6.33 -13.37 19.37
C VAL A 259 6.15 -14.84 19.77
N ALA A 260 4.97 -15.24 20.24
CA ALA A 260 4.75 -16.61 20.75
C ALA A 260 4.76 -17.69 19.65
N ASP A 261 5.65 -18.67 19.80
CA ASP A 261 5.58 -19.97 19.12
C ASP A 261 4.43 -20.84 19.67
N THR A 262 4.07 -21.91 18.96
CA THR A 262 2.96 -22.83 19.35
C THR A 262 3.24 -23.68 20.59
N THR A 263 4.46 -23.65 21.15
CA THR A 263 4.85 -24.34 22.38
C THR A 263 4.87 -23.42 23.62
N SER A 264 4.67 -22.11 23.42
CA SER A 264 4.75 -21.07 24.45
C SER A 264 3.71 -21.26 25.56
N THR A 265 4.20 -21.73 26.72
CA THR A 265 3.39 -22.07 27.90
C THR A 265 2.63 -20.91 28.56
N TRP A 266 2.97 -19.67 28.19
CA TRP A 266 2.36 -18.43 28.69
C TRP A 266 1.22 -17.90 27.80
N GLY A 267 1.04 -18.47 26.60
CA GLY A 267 -0.05 -18.15 25.69
C GLY A 267 0.37 -18.18 24.23
N HIS A 268 -0.60 -18.35 23.34
CA HIS A 268 -0.42 -18.34 21.88
C HIS A 268 -1.69 -17.80 21.22
N ARG A 269 -1.53 -17.09 20.09
CA ARG A 269 -2.62 -16.56 19.27
C ARG A 269 -2.21 -16.60 17.80
N GLU A 270 -3.10 -17.11 16.96
CA GLU A 270 -2.86 -17.28 15.52
C GLU A 270 -3.27 -16.02 14.71
N THR A 271 -4.32 -15.31 15.13
CA THR A 271 -4.92 -14.16 14.39
C THR A 271 -4.83 -12.82 15.14
N TRP A 272 -5.00 -11.71 14.44
CA TRP A 272 -4.98 -10.33 14.97
C TRP A 272 -6.13 -9.50 14.35
N GLY A 273 -6.21 -8.20 14.64
CA GLY A 273 -7.09 -7.26 13.93
C GLY A 273 -8.53 -7.16 14.48
N THR A 274 -8.78 -7.57 15.72
CA THR A 274 -10.07 -7.29 16.36
C THR A 274 -10.16 -5.82 16.77
N ALA A 275 -11.38 -5.30 16.95
CA ALA A 275 -11.57 -3.94 17.46
C ALA A 275 -10.86 -3.68 18.82
N ALA A 276 -10.67 -4.72 19.64
CA ALA A 276 -9.92 -4.61 20.89
C ALA A 276 -8.39 -4.47 20.68
N ASP A 277 -7.86 -5.01 19.59
CA ASP A 277 -6.45 -4.84 19.21
C ASP A 277 -6.22 -3.44 18.63
N LEU A 278 -7.10 -3.00 17.71
CA LEU A 278 -7.04 -1.68 17.07
C LEU A 278 -7.14 -0.56 18.12
N SER A 279 -8.17 -0.60 18.99
CA SER A 279 -8.31 0.40 20.06
C SER A 279 -7.24 0.30 21.16
N LYS A 280 -6.44 -0.77 21.22
CA LYS A 280 -5.24 -0.83 22.07
C LYS A 280 -4.06 -0.09 21.41
N VAL A 281 -3.87 -0.23 20.10
CA VAL A 281 -2.89 0.57 19.32
C VAL A 281 -3.23 2.05 19.39
N GLU A 282 -4.46 2.42 19.02
CA GLU A 282 -4.96 3.81 19.05
C GLU A 282 -4.71 4.46 20.42
N LYS A 283 -5.11 3.78 21.50
CA LYS A 283 -4.99 4.31 22.86
C LYS A 283 -3.52 4.46 23.29
N ASP A 284 -2.68 3.46 23.10
CA ASP A 284 -1.29 3.53 23.53
C ASP A 284 -0.51 4.59 22.75
N PHE A 285 -0.79 4.76 21.45
CA PHE A 285 -0.10 5.75 20.62
C PHE A 285 -0.58 7.17 20.95
N ASN A 286 -1.87 7.37 21.25
CA ASN A 286 -2.37 8.65 21.77
C ASN A 286 -1.81 8.97 23.17
N ASP A 287 -1.67 7.99 24.07
CA ASP A 287 -1.03 8.18 25.39
C ASP A 287 0.46 8.56 25.22
N LEU A 288 1.18 7.95 24.28
CA LEU A 288 2.57 8.30 23.94
C LEU A 288 2.65 9.74 23.40
N LYS A 289 1.79 10.11 22.44
CA LYS A 289 1.71 11.48 21.90
C LYS A 289 1.46 12.50 23.01
N THR A 290 0.45 12.24 23.84
CA THR A 290 0.05 13.11 24.97
C THR A 290 1.19 13.29 25.98
N LYS A 291 1.97 12.23 26.25
CA LYS A 291 3.07 12.30 27.22
C LYS A 291 4.36 12.92 26.65
N PHE A 292 4.67 12.68 25.38
CA PHE A 292 5.98 13.00 24.79
C PHE A 292 5.90 14.05 23.68
N THR A 293 5.21 13.76 22.57
CA THR A 293 5.05 14.69 21.42
C THR A 293 4.52 16.05 21.85
N ASP A 294 3.41 16.06 22.60
CA ASP A 294 2.73 17.28 23.03
C ASP A 294 3.55 18.07 24.10
N ASN A 295 4.65 17.49 24.58
CA ASN A 295 5.63 18.11 25.47
C ASN A 295 6.99 18.39 24.76
N GLY A 296 7.05 18.26 23.43
CA GLY A 296 8.20 18.64 22.60
C GLY A 296 9.25 17.54 22.39
N TYR A 297 8.94 16.28 22.69
CA TYR A 297 9.82 15.12 22.48
C TYR A 297 9.28 14.24 21.35
N GLY A 298 10.13 13.78 20.43
CA GLY A 298 9.71 12.79 19.44
C GLY A 298 9.40 11.42 20.07
N VAL A 299 8.67 10.56 19.36
CA VAL A 299 8.41 9.16 19.75
C VAL A 299 8.88 8.24 18.64
N VAL A 300 9.74 7.27 18.98
CA VAL A 300 10.19 6.23 18.05
C VAL A 300 9.65 4.90 18.54
N ILE A 301 8.85 4.22 17.72
CA ILE A 301 8.51 2.81 17.95
C ILE A 301 9.68 2.00 17.38
N GLY A 302 10.76 1.86 18.16
CA GLY A 302 12.08 1.39 17.71
C GLY A 302 12.06 -0.02 17.11
N GLU A 303 11.08 -0.82 17.52
CA GLU A 303 10.76 -2.13 16.95
C GLU A 303 9.25 -2.40 17.03
N TYR A 304 8.73 -3.02 15.98
CA TYR A 304 7.45 -3.73 15.97
C TYR A 304 7.48 -4.82 14.89
N GLY A 305 6.74 -5.90 15.11
CA GLY A 305 6.58 -6.95 14.11
C GLY A 305 5.81 -8.17 14.62
N ALA A 306 5.66 -9.18 13.76
CA ALA A 306 5.13 -10.49 14.12
C ALA A 306 5.95 -11.62 13.49
N CYS A 307 6.27 -12.66 14.28
CA CYS A 307 7.03 -13.82 13.84
C CYS A 307 6.35 -14.56 12.68
N ASN A 308 7.06 -14.69 11.57
CA ASN A 308 6.55 -15.24 10.30
C ASN A 308 7.58 -16.11 9.54
N ALA A 309 8.78 -16.32 10.09
CA ALA A 309 9.89 -17.01 9.40
C ALA A 309 9.61 -18.49 9.07
N ASP A 310 8.59 -19.10 9.67
CA ASP A 310 8.11 -20.45 9.37
C ASP A 310 7.30 -20.52 8.06
N LYS A 311 6.52 -19.50 7.71
CA LYS A 311 5.86 -19.35 6.38
C LYS A 311 6.86 -19.50 5.24
N TYR A 312 8.07 -18.98 5.42
CA TYR A 312 9.13 -18.97 4.40
C TYR A 312 10.16 -20.09 4.55
N GLY A 313 10.03 -20.96 5.56
CA GLY A 313 10.99 -22.03 5.85
C GLY A 313 12.38 -21.54 6.26
N VAL A 314 12.52 -20.27 6.65
CA VAL A 314 13.77 -19.68 7.18
C VAL A 314 14.04 -20.19 8.60
N ASN A 315 12.97 -20.32 9.40
CA ASN A 315 13.01 -20.86 10.75
C ASN A 315 12.09 -22.09 10.83
N THR A 316 12.48 -23.12 11.58
CA THR A 316 11.68 -24.34 11.80
C THR A 316 10.82 -24.28 13.07
N THR A 317 10.86 -23.16 13.81
CA THR A 317 10.02 -22.89 14.98
C THR A 317 8.59 -22.61 14.53
N PRO A 318 7.60 -23.44 14.88
CA PRO A 318 6.22 -23.25 14.42
C PRO A 318 5.54 -22.09 15.15
N TYR A 319 5.40 -20.96 14.46
CA TYR A 319 4.68 -19.77 14.90
C TYR A 319 3.23 -19.77 14.45
N ASN A 320 2.88 -20.39 13.31
CA ASN A 320 1.50 -20.57 12.83
C ASN A 320 0.66 -19.28 12.85
N LYS A 321 1.23 -18.15 12.44
CA LYS A 321 0.52 -16.87 12.38
C LYS A 321 -0.25 -16.72 11.08
N ASP A 322 -1.49 -16.23 11.18
CA ASP A 322 -2.36 -15.95 10.04
C ASP A 322 -1.80 -14.78 9.22
N GLU A 323 -1.80 -14.94 7.89
CA GLU A 323 -1.13 -14.02 6.98
C GLU A 323 -1.81 -12.65 6.92
N GLU A 324 -3.14 -12.64 6.79
CA GLU A 324 -3.91 -11.40 6.74
C GLU A 324 -3.90 -10.68 8.10
N SER A 325 -3.80 -11.43 9.20
CA SER A 325 -3.52 -10.88 10.53
C SER A 325 -2.15 -10.21 10.65
N ILE A 326 -1.10 -10.76 10.02
CA ILE A 326 0.22 -10.11 9.96
C ILE A 326 0.14 -8.83 9.12
N LYS A 327 -0.47 -8.88 7.93
CA LYS A 327 -0.67 -7.70 7.07
C LYS A 327 -1.47 -6.62 7.79
N ALA A 328 -2.56 -6.98 8.48
CA ALA A 328 -3.36 -6.07 9.28
C ALA A 328 -2.58 -5.44 10.45
N PHE A 329 -1.71 -6.21 11.13
CA PHE A 329 -0.85 -5.69 12.19
C PHE A 329 0.13 -4.64 11.64
N TYR A 330 0.87 -4.94 10.56
CA TYR A 330 1.79 -3.99 9.97
C TYR A 330 1.09 -2.73 9.43
N GLN A 331 -0.05 -2.89 8.74
CA GLN A 331 -0.88 -1.77 8.27
C GLN A 331 -1.32 -0.87 9.43
N ALA A 332 -1.85 -1.44 10.52
CA ALA A 332 -2.37 -0.67 11.65
C ALA A 332 -1.27 0.06 12.43
N ILE A 333 -0.13 -0.59 12.72
CA ILE A 333 0.97 0.06 13.44
C ILE A 333 1.61 1.16 12.58
N ALA A 334 1.92 0.85 11.31
CA ALA A 334 2.55 1.81 10.41
C ALA A 334 1.65 3.02 10.14
N SER A 335 0.37 2.83 9.81
CA SER A 335 -0.52 3.95 9.52
C SER A 335 -0.91 4.75 10.76
N THR A 336 -1.05 4.13 11.94
CA THR A 336 -1.38 4.89 13.16
C THR A 336 -0.25 5.83 13.55
N ALA A 337 1.01 5.37 13.53
CA ALA A 337 2.16 6.22 13.84
C ALA A 337 2.42 7.26 12.73
N TYR A 338 2.41 6.88 11.46
CA TYR A 338 2.68 7.80 10.33
C TYR A 338 1.63 8.91 10.18
N ASN A 339 0.45 8.78 10.80
CA ASN A 339 -0.56 9.84 10.89
C ASN A 339 -0.42 10.77 12.11
N MET A 340 0.55 10.52 13.02
CA MET A 340 0.75 11.31 14.23
C MET A 340 2.07 12.09 14.17
N ASP A 341 1.97 13.41 14.33
CA ASP A 341 3.12 14.33 14.38
C ASP A 341 4.24 13.77 15.27
N GLY A 342 5.45 13.68 14.72
CA GLY A 342 6.63 13.21 15.45
C GLY A 342 6.59 11.78 16.01
N ILE A 343 5.86 10.85 15.39
CA ILE A 343 5.94 9.42 15.69
C ILE A 343 6.51 8.61 14.51
N CYS A 344 7.71 8.03 14.69
CA CYS A 344 8.38 7.19 13.69
C CYS A 344 8.22 5.69 14.04
N PRO A 345 7.52 4.88 13.22
CA PRO A 345 7.43 3.44 13.42
C PRO A 345 8.56 2.69 12.69
N VAL A 346 9.37 1.91 13.40
CA VAL A 346 10.51 1.17 12.84
C VAL A 346 10.26 -0.35 12.89
N ALA A 347 10.02 -0.96 11.73
CA ALA A 347 9.70 -2.40 11.64
C ALA A 347 10.92 -3.27 11.97
N TRP A 348 10.74 -4.40 12.68
CA TRP A 348 11.80 -5.40 12.85
C TRP A 348 11.87 -6.32 11.62
N ASP A 349 13.09 -6.58 11.15
CA ASP A 349 13.38 -7.54 10.09
C ASP A 349 14.75 -8.16 10.37
N ASP A 350 14.77 -9.42 10.76
CA ASP A 350 15.97 -10.22 10.93
C ASP A 350 16.18 -11.21 9.75
N SER A 351 15.34 -11.09 8.72
CA SER A 351 15.59 -11.49 7.34
C SER A 351 15.91 -13.00 7.19
N ASP A 352 16.97 -13.36 6.47
CA ASP A 352 17.21 -14.71 5.95
C ASP A 352 17.75 -15.72 6.98
N SER A 353 17.63 -15.46 8.28
CA SER A 353 18.07 -16.39 9.34
C SER A 353 17.40 -16.24 10.71
N GLY A 354 16.45 -15.31 10.87
CA GLY A 354 15.85 -14.99 12.17
C GLY A 354 14.42 -15.52 12.38
N THR A 355 13.51 -14.62 12.74
CA THR A 355 12.13 -14.86 13.22
C THR A 355 11.08 -14.03 12.47
N ILE A 356 11.46 -12.84 11.95
CA ILE A 356 10.63 -11.90 11.20
C ILE A 356 11.31 -11.58 9.87
N CYS A 357 10.78 -12.16 8.80
CA CYS A 357 11.27 -12.02 7.43
C CYS A 357 10.43 -10.98 6.68
N LEU A 358 10.99 -9.80 6.37
CA LEU A 358 10.36 -8.81 5.49
C LEU A 358 11.11 -8.69 4.16
N PHE A 359 12.40 -8.33 4.17
CA PHE A 359 13.26 -8.22 2.99
C PHE A 359 14.38 -9.28 3.02
N SER A 360 14.43 -10.14 2.01
CA SER A 360 15.50 -11.12 1.83
C SER A 360 16.76 -10.45 1.29
N ARG A 361 17.75 -10.27 2.16
CA ARG A 361 19.07 -9.69 1.86
C ARG A 361 19.88 -10.59 0.92
N LYS A 362 19.75 -11.92 1.05
CA LYS A 362 20.39 -12.93 0.20
C LYS A 362 19.83 -12.94 -1.22
N ASN A 363 18.52 -12.72 -1.38
CA ASN A 363 17.85 -12.79 -2.68
C ASN A 363 17.51 -11.40 -3.29
N MET A 364 17.78 -10.30 -2.57
CA MET A 364 17.50 -8.92 -2.98
C MET A 364 16.04 -8.68 -3.38
N LYS A 365 15.10 -9.22 -2.59
CA LYS A 365 13.65 -9.13 -2.84
C LYS A 365 12.87 -9.16 -1.52
N TRP A 366 11.62 -8.75 -1.54
CA TRP A 366 10.72 -8.93 -0.39
C TRP A 366 10.28 -10.39 -0.29
N PHE A 367 10.03 -10.85 0.94
CA PHE A 367 9.43 -12.17 1.19
C PHE A 367 7.94 -12.18 0.85
N ASP A 368 7.29 -11.01 0.96
CA ASP A 368 5.88 -10.78 0.73
C ASP A 368 5.70 -9.39 0.09
N GLU A 369 5.21 -9.36 -1.15
CA GLU A 369 5.06 -8.11 -1.91
C GLU A 369 3.83 -7.30 -1.46
N ASP A 370 2.78 -7.94 -0.95
CA ASP A 370 1.60 -7.24 -0.39
C ASP A 370 2.02 -6.49 0.87
N LEU A 371 2.76 -7.15 1.75
CA LEU A 371 3.28 -6.58 2.99
C LEU A 371 4.25 -5.42 2.70
N LYS A 372 5.10 -5.53 1.67
CA LYS A 372 5.90 -4.39 1.17
C LYS A 372 4.99 -3.24 0.67
N ASN A 373 3.95 -3.56 -0.11
CA ASN A 373 3.06 -2.55 -0.68
C ASN A 373 2.33 -1.73 0.40
N ILE A 374 2.04 -2.29 1.59
CA ILE A 374 1.51 -1.54 2.75
C ILE A 374 2.38 -0.32 3.06
N PHE A 375 3.69 -0.51 3.26
CA PHE A 375 4.61 0.59 3.56
C PHE A 375 4.74 1.57 2.39
N SER A 376 4.75 1.05 1.15
CA SER A 376 4.87 1.88 -0.06
C SER A 376 3.65 2.79 -0.23
N ASN A 377 2.45 2.27 0.02
CA ASN A 377 1.20 3.02 -0.03
C ASN A 377 1.18 4.12 1.04
N ILE A 378 1.45 3.77 2.30
CA ILE A 378 1.47 4.71 3.44
C ILE A 378 2.47 5.85 3.16
N ALA A 379 3.69 5.53 2.74
CA ALA A 379 4.71 6.51 2.41
C ALA A 379 4.32 7.42 1.23
N SER A 380 3.55 6.92 0.26
CA SER A 380 3.03 7.72 -0.86
C SER A 380 1.76 8.53 -0.52
N GLY A 381 1.27 8.49 0.72
CA GLY A 381 0.05 9.19 1.15
C GLY A 381 -1.26 8.42 0.96
N GLY A 382 -1.18 7.11 0.65
CA GLY A 382 -2.32 6.21 0.47
C GLY A 382 -2.59 5.31 1.67
N ASN A 383 -3.84 4.86 1.82
CA ASN A 383 -4.31 3.89 2.82
C ASN A 383 -4.05 4.26 4.28
N VAL A 384 -4.80 5.26 4.74
CA VAL A 384 -5.22 5.36 6.16
C VAL A 384 -6.64 4.81 6.37
N ASP A 385 -7.43 4.76 5.28
CA ASP A 385 -8.65 3.97 5.06
C ASP A 385 -8.52 3.40 3.62
N PRO A 386 -8.70 2.08 3.34
CA PRO A 386 -8.26 1.45 2.07
C PRO A 386 -8.94 1.88 0.75
N GLY A 387 -9.65 3.00 0.73
CA GLY A 387 -10.26 3.57 -0.48
C GLY A 387 -10.31 5.10 -0.55
N LYS A 388 -9.71 5.82 0.42
CA LYS A 388 -9.88 7.29 0.56
C LYS A 388 -8.56 8.07 0.58
N GLN A 389 -8.56 9.24 -0.06
CA GLN A 389 -7.45 10.20 -0.05
C GLN A 389 -7.68 11.32 0.96
N LYS A 390 -6.61 11.84 1.58
CA LYS A 390 -6.64 12.90 2.61
C LYS A 390 -6.42 14.27 1.97
N THR A 391 -7.27 15.26 2.27
CA THR A 391 -7.18 16.60 1.66
C THR A 391 -7.71 17.72 2.56
N ASP A 392 -7.18 18.94 2.40
CA ASP A 392 -7.74 20.22 2.90
C ASP A 392 -8.51 20.98 1.79
N ARG A 393 -8.61 20.39 0.59
CA ARG A 393 -9.00 21.03 -0.68
C ARG A 393 -9.91 20.16 -1.53
N LEU A 394 -10.64 20.83 -2.43
CA LEU A 394 -11.44 20.18 -3.47
C LEU A 394 -11.41 21.03 -4.75
N THR A 395 -10.96 20.47 -5.88
CA THR A 395 -10.80 21.20 -7.15
C THR A 395 -11.81 20.75 -8.20
N PHE A 396 -12.73 21.65 -8.57
CA PHE A 396 -13.66 21.48 -9.69
C PHE A 396 -13.00 21.95 -10.98
N GLN A 397 -12.99 21.13 -12.04
CA GLN A 397 -12.41 21.53 -13.33
C GLN A 397 -13.42 22.30 -14.19
N ALA A 398 -12.96 22.95 -15.25
CA ALA A 398 -13.85 23.64 -16.21
C ALA A 398 -14.92 22.73 -16.84
N SER A 399 -14.68 21.42 -16.92
CA SER A 399 -15.63 20.40 -17.40
C SER A 399 -16.87 20.24 -16.50
N ASP A 400 -16.71 20.48 -15.21
CA ASP A 400 -17.72 20.29 -14.18
C ASP A 400 -18.66 21.50 -14.07
N VAL A 401 -18.31 22.61 -14.74
CA VAL A 401 -19.10 23.84 -14.78
C VAL A 401 -19.80 23.99 -16.13
N ALA A 402 -21.10 23.65 -16.16
CA ALA A 402 -21.91 23.69 -17.38
C ALA A 402 -21.86 25.06 -18.10
N ASP A 403 -21.79 25.00 -19.44
CA ASP A 403 -21.46 26.08 -20.38
C ASP A 403 -21.99 27.48 -19.98
N GLY A 404 -21.14 28.26 -19.29
CA GLY A 404 -21.42 29.65 -18.92
C GLY A 404 -22.45 29.88 -17.80
N SER A 405 -22.80 28.88 -17.00
CA SER A 405 -23.68 29.06 -15.83
C SER A 405 -22.94 29.47 -14.55
N ASP A 406 -23.69 29.76 -13.49
CA ASP A 406 -23.11 29.87 -12.14
C ASP A 406 -22.76 28.46 -11.62
N LEU A 407 -21.62 28.31 -10.93
CA LEU A 407 -21.22 27.05 -10.29
C LEU A 407 -21.91 26.94 -8.93
N LEU A 408 -22.66 25.86 -8.69
CA LEU A 408 -23.29 25.53 -7.42
C LEU A 408 -22.63 24.27 -6.85
N ILE A 409 -22.18 24.33 -5.61
CA ILE A 409 -21.48 23.26 -4.89
C ILE A 409 -22.27 22.96 -3.61
N ASP A 410 -22.60 21.70 -3.36
CA ASP A 410 -23.13 21.26 -2.06
C ASP A 410 -21.99 21.23 -1.03
N LEU A 411 -22.20 21.84 0.14
CA LEU A 411 -21.21 21.87 1.22
C LEU A 411 -21.53 20.90 2.38
N LYS A 412 -22.71 20.27 2.35
CA LYS A 412 -23.19 19.37 3.43
C LYS A 412 -22.26 18.21 3.75
N PRO A 413 -21.61 17.53 2.78
CA PRO A 413 -20.66 16.46 3.11
C PRO A 413 -19.51 16.93 4.00
N TYR A 414 -19.01 18.15 3.77
CA TYR A 414 -17.86 18.71 4.50
C TYR A 414 -18.27 19.29 5.85
N LYS A 415 -19.52 19.78 5.97
CA LYS A 415 -20.17 20.14 7.24
C LYS A 415 -20.18 18.98 8.22
N ASP A 416 -20.51 17.77 7.75
CA ASP A 416 -20.56 16.56 8.56
C ASP A 416 -19.16 16.03 8.95
N TYR A 417 -18.11 16.39 8.21
CA TYR A 417 -16.71 16.20 8.64
C TYR A 417 -16.22 17.22 9.68
N GLY A 418 -17.02 18.23 10.02
CA GLY A 418 -16.70 19.24 11.04
C GLY A 418 -15.69 20.31 10.62
N VAL A 419 -15.43 20.44 9.32
CA VAL A 419 -14.55 21.48 8.75
C VAL A 419 -15.38 22.64 8.19
N ASN A 420 -14.79 23.84 8.15
CA ASN A 420 -15.39 25.07 7.64
C ASN A 420 -14.65 25.55 6.39
N LEU A 421 -15.38 26.08 5.41
CA LEU A 421 -14.79 26.71 4.23
C LEU A 421 -14.09 28.02 4.61
N THR A 422 -12.80 28.16 4.30
CA THR A 422 -11.97 29.35 4.61
C THR A 422 -11.64 30.19 3.39
N SER A 423 -11.52 29.60 2.20
CA SER A 423 -11.19 30.32 0.97
C SER A 423 -11.71 29.61 -0.27
N VAL A 424 -11.96 30.39 -1.31
CA VAL A 424 -12.33 29.93 -2.65
C VAL A 424 -11.32 30.49 -3.64
N VAL A 425 -10.58 29.62 -4.31
CA VAL A 425 -9.64 29.98 -5.38
C VAL A 425 -10.34 29.76 -6.72
N ILE A 426 -10.37 30.78 -7.57
CA ILE A 426 -11.05 30.75 -8.87
C ILE A 426 -10.01 31.04 -9.95
N ASN A 427 -9.68 30.03 -10.76
CA ASN A 427 -8.83 30.17 -11.94
C ASN A 427 -9.71 30.32 -13.19
N TYR A 428 -9.39 31.29 -14.05
CA TYR A 428 -10.27 31.63 -15.18
C TYR A 428 -9.51 32.22 -16.37
N THR A 429 -10.15 32.12 -17.54
CA THR A 429 -9.71 32.74 -18.79
C THR A 429 -10.78 33.71 -19.31
N ILE A 430 -10.41 34.97 -19.47
CA ILE A 430 -11.24 36.01 -20.10
C ILE A 430 -10.59 36.50 -21.39
N LYS A 431 -11.26 36.29 -22.52
CA LYS A 431 -10.86 36.83 -23.83
C LYS A 431 -11.76 38.01 -24.18
N GLY A 432 -11.21 39.21 -24.23
CA GLY A 432 -11.95 40.43 -24.54
C GLY A 432 -11.13 41.44 -25.34
N ASN A 433 -11.80 42.44 -25.92
CA ASN A 433 -11.17 43.48 -26.75
C ASN A 433 -10.75 44.74 -25.98
N LYS A 434 -10.63 44.65 -24.64
CA LYS A 434 -10.18 45.71 -23.72
C LYS A 434 -9.22 45.13 -22.68
N ALA A 435 -8.40 45.99 -22.07
CA ALA A 435 -7.45 45.57 -21.02
C ALA A 435 -8.12 45.27 -19.66
N SER A 436 -9.34 45.78 -19.44
CA SER A 436 -10.14 45.50 -18.24
C SER A 436 -11.62 45.75 -18.54
N TYR A 437 -12.48 45.01 -17.85
CA TYR A 437 -13.91 45.29 -17.73
C TYR A 437 -14.20 45.57 -16.25
N GLY A 438 -15.07 46.53 -15.96
CA GLY A 438 -15.39 46.92 -14.59
C GLY A 438 -16.46 46.00 -13.99
N THR A 439 -16.37 45.76 -12.69
CA THR A 439 -17.25 44.90 -11.85
C THR A 439 -17.22 43.40 -12.22
N GLY A 440 -17.21 42.53 -11.20
CA GLY A 440 -16.99 41.09 -11.34
C GLY A 440 -18.01 40.23 -10.60
N GLY A 441 -17.63 38.98 -10.32
CA GLY A 441 -18.49 37.98 -9.70
C GLY A 441 -18.68 38.12 -8.19
N ALA A 442 -19.39 37.15 -7.61
CA ALA A 442 -19.52 36.99 -6.16
C ALA A 442 -19.59 35.50 -5.79
N VAL A 443 -18.93 35.15 -4.70
CA VAL A 443 -19.12 33.89 -3.97
C VAL A 443 -20.27 34.13 -3.00
N GLN A 444 -21.27 33.25 -2.99
CA GLN A 444 -22.54 33.44 -2.30
C GLN A 444 -22.89 32.19 -1.50
N TYR A 445 -23.53 32.39 -0.35
CA TYR A 445 -23.82 31.35 0.62
C TYR A 445 -24.85 31.85 1.63
N ASN A 446 -25.42 30.95 2.40
CA ASN A 446 -26.21 31.32 3.58
C ASN A 446 -25.31 31.50 4.81
N ILE A 447 -25.74 32.34 5.74
CA ILE A 447 -25.26 32.39 7.12
C ILE A 447 -26.36 31.95 8.09
N VAL A 448 -25.99 31.50 9.28
CA VAL A 448 -26.91 31.35 10.43
C VAL A 448 -26.68 32.52 11.37
N ASP A 449 -27.71 33.37 11.60
CA ASP A 449 -27.57 34.53 12.47
C ASP A 449 -27.28 34.12 13.93
N SER A 450 -26.26 34.76 14.50
CA SER A 450 -25.76 34.41 15.84
C SER A 450 -26.72 34.81 16.98
N ASN A 451 -27.76 35.60 16.69
CA ASN A 451 -28.68 36.13 17.70
C ASN A 451 -29.93 35.26 17.88
N ASP A 452 -30.49 34.71 16.79
CA ASP A 452 -31.73 33.91 16.82
C ASP A 452 -31.70 32.57 16.05
N GLY A 453 -30.63 32.29 15.30
CA GLY A 453 -30.49 31.05 14.52
C GLY A 453 -31.23 31.02 13.18
N SER A 454 -31.74 32.15 12.69
CA SER A 454 -32.35 32.27 11.37
C SER A 454 -31.31 32.26 10.23
N SER A 455 -31.68 31.72 9.06
CA SER A 455 -30.79 31.61 7.90
C SER A 455 -30.97 32.79 6.93
N HIS A 456 -29.87 33.41 6.50
CA HIS A 456 -29.87 34.60 5.65
C HIS A 456 -28.86 34.51 4.51
N TRP A 457 -29.18 35.10 3.36
CA TRP A 457 -28.32 35.10 2.19
C TRP A 457 -27.19 36.14 2.29
N ALA A 458 -25.95 35.71 2.06
CA ALA A 458 -24.74 36.51 2.11
C ALA A 458 -23.85 36.33 0.86
N TYR A 459 -22.87 37.22 0.67
CA TYR A 459 -21.91 37.10 -0.43
C TYR A 459 -20.58 37.84 -0.17
N GLN A 460 -19.52 37.34 -0.80
CA GLN A 460 -18.22 38.01 -0.95
C GLN A 460 -18.01 38.39 -2.43
N PRO A 461 -17.97 39.69 -2.77
CA PRO A 461 -17.77 40.15 -4.14
C PRO A 461 -16.29 40.07 -4.55
N TYR A 462 -16.02 39.69 -5.80
CA TYR A 462 -14.67 39.63 -6.35
C TYR A 462 -14.56 40.29 -7.72
N SER A 463 -13.34 40.43 -8.23
CA SER A 463 -13.05 41.15 -9.48
C SER A 463 -12.24 40.31 -10.46
N PHE A 464 -12.46 40.59 -11.76
CA PHE A 464 -11.85 39.90 -12.88
C PHE A 464 -10.82 40.76 -13.61
N THR A 465 -9.79 40.14 -14.18
CA THR A 465 -8.87 40.76 -15.15
C THR A 465 -8.89 40.03 -16.50
N VAL A 466 -8.47 40.70 -17.58
CA VAL A 466 -8.49 40.11 -18.94
C VAL A 466 -7.20 39.34 -19.21
N GLY A 467 -7.32 38.09 -19.62
CA GLY A 467 -6.24 37.11 -19.73
C GLY A 467 -6.58 35.81 -18.99
N GLU A 468 -5.56 34.97 -18.78
CA GLU A 468 -5.56 33.91 -17.76
C GLU A 468 -5.25 34.57 -16.40
N SER A 469 -6.01 34.25 -15.36
CA SER A 469 -5.80 34.82 -14.02
C SER A 469 -6.45 33.97 -12.92
N VAL A 470 -5.90 34.11 -11.71
CA VAL A 470 -6.44 33.48 -10.48
C VAL A 470 -6.92 34.59 -9.54
N THR A 471 -8.09 34.40 -8.92
CA THR A 471 -8.62 35.26 -7.86
C THR A 471 -8.99 34.40 -6.65
N THR A 472 -8.41 34.69 -5.49
CA THR A 472 -8.83 34.09 -4.20
C THR A 472 -9.89 34.97 -3.53
N VAL A 473 -10.88 34.33 -2.90
CA VAL A 473 -11.94 34.97 -2.13
C VAL A 473 -11.96 34.34 -0.74
N ASP A 474 -11.58 35.12 0.27
CA ASP A 474 -11.55 34.67 1.66
C ASP A 474 -12.98 34.62 2.24
N ILE A 475 -13.29 33.57 3.00
CA ILE A 475 -14.58 33.39 3.68
C ILE A 475 -14.36 33.68 5.18
N PRO A 476 -14.88 34.80 5.70
CA PRO A 476 -14.67 35.16 7.10
C PRO A 476 -15.59 34.34 8.03
N ALA A 477 -15.04 33.96 9.19
CA ALA A 477 -15.71 33.14 10.21
C ALA A 477 -17.05 33.72 10.74
N THR A 478 -17.27 35.04 10.61
CA THR A 478 -18.61 35.62 10.53
C THR A 478 -18.75 36.47 9.28
N THR A 479 -19.89 36.38 8.61
CA THR A 479 -20.28 37.27 7.51
C THR A 479 -21.55 38.02 7.89
N LYS A 480 -21.70 39.25 7.39
CA LYS A 480 -22.92 40.06 7.54
C LYS A 480 -23.84 39.91 6.34
N ALA A 481 -25.14 39.79 6.59
CA ALA A 481 -26.21 39.85 5.59
C ALA A 481 -27.12 41.06 5.83
N THR A 482 -27.91 41.44 4.83
CA THR A 482 -28.93 42.49 4.94
C THR A 482 -30.11 42.16 4.03
N ASP A 483 -31.34 42.24 4.55
CA ASP A 483 -32.56 41.96 3.79
C ASP A 483 -33.11 43.17 3.00
N GLU A 484 -34.22 42.98 2.27
CA GLU A 484 -34.87 44.05 1.48
C GLU A 484 -35.46 45.18 2.34
N ASP A 485 -35.78 44.92 3.62
CA ASP A 485 -36.30 45.90 4.58
C ASP A 485 -35.17 46.67 5.30
N GLY A 486 -33.92 46.21 5.21
CA GLY A 486 -32.72 46.85 5.76
C GLY A 486 -32.31 46.36 7.16
N ASN A 487 -32.73 45.17 7.58
CA ASN A 487 -32.27 44.54 8.81
C ASN A 487 -30.89 43.89 8.61
N GLU A 488 -29.95 44.09 9.55
CA GLU A 488 -28.63 43.43 9.54
C GLU A 488 -28.64 42.11 10.34
N PHE A 489 -27.98 41.08 9.81
CA PHE A 489 -27.78 39.77 10.44
C PHE A 489 -26.29 39.40 10.38
N GLU A 490 -25.77 38.63 11.34
CA GLU A 490 -24.34 38.25 11.37
C GLU A 490 -24.09 36.88 11.98
N GLY A 491 -23.33 36.04 11.28
CA GLY A 491 -22.90 34.74 11.78
C GLY A 491 -22.07 33.93 10.79
N PRO A 492 -21.72 32.68 11.13
CA PRO A 492 -20.92 31.81 10.28
C PRO A 492 -21.69 31.40 9.02
N LEU A 493 -20.94 31.06 7.97
CA LEU A 493 -21.44 30.38 6.78
C LEU A 493 -22.10 29.05 7.20
N ASP A 494 -23.29 28.74 6.67
CA ASP A 494 -24.10 27.62 7.17
C ASP A 494 -23.63 26.22 6.72
N MET A 495 -22.71 26.17 5.75
CA MET A 495 -22.17 24.97 5.11
C MET A 495 -23.24 24.09 4.43
N ASP A 496 -24.38 24.64 4.01
CA ASP A 496 -25.40 23.90 3.24
C ASP A 496 -25.19 23.95 1.72
N TYR A 497 -24.56 25.02 1.19
CA TYR A 497 -24.08 25.13 -0.20
C TYR A 497 -23.22 26.38 -0.42
N LEU A 498 -22.52 26.40 -1.55
CA LEU A 498 -21.78 27.53 -2.08
C LEU A 498 -22.20 27.81 -3.53
N LYS A 499 -22.42 29.07 -3.88
CA LYS A 499 -22.69 29.50 -5.26
C LYS A 499 -21.66 30.50 -5.74
N ILE A 500 -21.00 30.23 -6.86
CA ILE A 500 -19.97 31.07 -7.46
C ILE A 500 -20.51 31.58 -8.81
N GLY A 501 -20.86 32.86 -8.86
CA GLY A 501 -21.62 33.43 -9.98
C GLY A 501 -21.11 34.77 -10.48
N HIS A 502 -21.59 35.17 -11.66
CA HIS A 502 -21.11 36.36 -12.39
C HIS A 502 -22.26 37.27 -12.84
N TRP A 503 -22.32 38.49 -12.29
CA TRP A 503 -23.59 39.21 -12.10
C TRP A 503 -23.84 40.42 -13.00
N TYR A 504 -22.98 40.66 -14.00
CA TYR A 504 -23.05 41.85 -14.84
C TYR A 504 -23.34 41.51 -16.30
N ASP A 505 -24.30 42.24 -16.85
CA ASP A 505 -24.82 42.07 -18.21
C ASP A 505 -23.72 42.37 -19.25
N TRP A 506 -23.10 41.31 -19.78
CA TRP A 506 -22.13 41.38 -20.87
C TRP A 506 -22.79 41.70 -22.23
N THR A 507 -24.12 41.79 -22.31
CA THR A 507 -24.91 41.92 -23.55
C THR A 507 -25.12 43.37 -24.03
N ASP A 508 -24.01 44.10 -24.06
CA ASP A 508 -23.75 45.29 -24.91
C ASP A 508 -24.36 46.65 -24.51
N PRO A 509 -23.71 47.77 -24.91
CA PRO A 509 -24.33 48.54 -26.02
C PRO A 509 -23.35 49.23 -26.99
N LYS A 510 -22.08 48.78 -27.15
CA LYS A 510 -21.10 49.32 -28.13
C LYS A 510 -20.17 48.29 -28.82
N GLY A 511 -20.63 47.05 -29.04
CA GLY A 511 -20.04 46.08 -29.96
C GLY A 511 -18.79 45.34 -29.50
N GLY A 512 -18.76 44.84 -28.26
CA GLY A 512 -17.67 43.97 -27.79
C GLY A 512 -18.19 42.66 -27.18
N LYS A 513 -17.95 41.53 -27.86
CA LYS A 513 -18.06 40.21 -27.21
C LYS A 513 -16.92 40.02 -26.21
N VAL A 514 -17.19 39.24 -25.18
CA VAL A 514 -16.20 38.66 -24.27
C VAL A 514 -16.51 37.17 -24.17
N GLU A 515 -15.47 36.35 -24.26
CA GLU A 515 -15.56 34.91 -23.99
C GLU A 515 -14.99 34.68 -22.59
N TRP A 516 -15.73 33.94 -21.79
CA TRP A 516 -15.44 33.59 -20.40
C TRP A 516 -15.31 32.07 -20.30
N SER A 517 -14.40 31.61 -19.44
CA SER A 517 -14.30 30.21 -19.01
C SER A 517 -13.71 30.17 -17.61
N TYR A 518 -14.26 29.33 -16.74
CA TYR A 518 -13.47 28.78 -15.64
C TYR A 518 -12.31 27.95 -16.23
N VAL A 519 -11.24 27.76 -15.46
CA VAL A 519 -10.20 26.76 -15.73
C VAL A 519 -10.31 25.68 -14.66
N ASP A 520 -10.31 26.12 -13.40
CA ASP A 520 -10.56 25.33 -12.21
C ASP A 520 -11.11 26.23 -11.08
N VAL A 521 -11.70 25.61 -10.07
CA VAL A 521 -12.13 26.24 -8.82
C VAL A 521 -11.75 25.35 -7.65
N THR A 522 -10.84 25.80 -6.78
CA THR A 522 -10.43 25.06 -5.58
C THR A 522 -11.06 25.66 -4.32
N LEU A 523 -11.81 24.85 -3.58
CA LEU A 523 -12.23 25.15 -2.21
C LEU A 523 -11.09 24.83 -1.23
N ILE A 524 -10.93 25.62 -0.17
CA ILE A 524 -9.97 25.38 0.92
C ILE A 524 -10.71 25.44 2.25
N PHE A 525 -10.47 24.46 3.11
CA PHE A 525 -11.13 24.31 4.42
C PHE A 525 -10.17 24.61 5.58
N ASP A 526 -10.66 24.68 6.82
CA ASP A 526 -9.84 24.92 8.03
C ASP A 526 -9.20 23.64 8.63
N GLY A 527 -9.54 22.47 8.09
CA GLY A 527 -9.01 21.17 8.51
C GLY A 527 -9.04 20.12 7.41
N PHE A 528 -8.39 18.99 7.67
CA PHE A 528 -8.29 17.86 6.74
C PHE A 528 -9.50 16.91 6.86
N PHE A 529 -9.95 16.40 5.72
CA PHE A 529 -10.99 15.37 5.60
C PHE A 529 -10.58 14.32 4.56
N TYR A 530 -11.44 13.32 4.34
CA TYR A 530 -11.18 12.20 3.44
C TYR A 530 -12.20 12.13 2.30
N VAL A 531 -11.72 11.91 1.07
CA VAL A 531 -12.53 11.83 -0.15
C VAL A 531 -12.30 10.51 -0.89
N ASP A 532 -13.31 10.03 -1.61
CA ASP A 532 -13.22 8.87 -2.48
C ASP A 532 -12.64 9.29 -3.84
N GLY A 533 -11.40 8.89 -4.16
CA GLY A 533 -10.74 9.19 -5.43
C GLY A 533 -9.72 10.33 -5.41
N ASP A 534 -9.30 10.76 -6.61
CA ASP A 534 -8.30 11.80 -6.87
C ASP A 534 -8.91 13.21 -6.64
N PRO A 535 -8.32 14.09 -5.78
CA PRO A 535 -8.88 15.40 -5.47
C PRO A 535 -8.94 16.39 -6.65
N ASP A 536 -8.30 16.09 -7.79
CA ASP A 536 -8.41 16.85 -9.03
C ASP A 536 -9.55 16.36 -9.97
N GLN A 537 -10.34 15.35 -9.57
CA GLN A 537 -11.57 14.92 -10.27
C GLN A 537 -12.80 14.95 -9.34
N THR A 538 -13.79 15.78 -9.67
CA THR A 538 -14.94 16.02 -8.80
C THR A 538 -16.12 15.07 -8.97
N THR A 539 -16.62 14.56 -7.84
CA THR A 539 -17.91 13.88 -7.75
C THR A 539 -19.06 14.90 -7.69
N ALA A 540 -19.96 14.87 -8.67
CA ALA A 540 -21.12 15.76 -8.72
C ALA A 540 -22.12 15.46 -7.59
N THR A 541 -22.16 16.33 -6.57
CA THR A 541 -23.02 16.15 -5.39
C THR A 541 -24.38 16.83 -5.58
N THR A 542 -25.46 16.04 -5.53
CA THR A 542 -26.85 16.52 -5.73
C THR A 542 -27.53 16.82 -4.40
N GLN A 543 -27.89 18.09 -4.20
CA GLN A 543 -28.39 18.63 -2.93
C GLN A 543 -29.70 17.99 -2.47
N THR A 544 -29.69 17.43 -1.25
CA THR A 544 -30.88 16.85 -0.61
C THR A 544 -31.53 17.81 0.40
N THR A 545 -32.87 17.90 0.37
CA THR A 545 -33.68 18.69 1.30
C THR A 545 -34.76 17.81 1.93
N THR A 546 -34.77 17.72 3.27
CA THR A 546 -35.62 16.75 4.00
C THR A 546 -37.00 17.33 4.32
N GLU A 547 -37.99 17.02 3.48
CA GLU A 547 -39.40 17.05 3.86
C GLU A 547 -40.04 15.67 3.53
N ALA A 548 -41.09 15.27 4.25
CA ALA A 548 -41.60 13.90 4.25
C ALA A 548 -42.93 13.70 3.50
N PRO A 549 -42.92 13.26 2.24
CA PRO A 549 -44.09 12.73 1.56
C PRO A 549 -44.03 11.20 1.32
N LYS A 550 -45.18 10.66 0.89
CA LYS A 550 -45.41 9.27 0.53
C LYS A 550 -45.74 9.20 -0.97
N THR A 551 -45.03 8.37 -1.74
CA THR A 551 -45.23 8.24 -3.19
C THR A 551 -45.22 6.77 -3.63
N THR A 552 -45.88 6.48 -4.76
CA THR A 552 -45.91 5.17 -5.44
C THR A 552 -45.13 5.28 -6.75
N THR A 553 -44.37 4.25 -7.12
CA THR A 553 -43.65 4.18 -8.41
C THR A 553 -44.37 3.23 -9.37
N THR A 554 -44.43 3.60 -10.65
CA THR A 554 -44.79 2.71 -11.76
C THR A 554 -43.54 2.48 -12.59
N GLU A 555 -43.27 1.23 -12.98
CA GLU A 555 -42.14 0.86 -13.83
C GLU A 555 -42.65 0.32 -15.17
N ALA A 556 -41.93 0.65 -16.24
CA ALA A 556 -42.36 0.39 -17.62
C ALA A 556 -41.31 -0.46 -18.35
N THR A 557 -41.43 -1.78 -18.20
CA THR A 557 -40.53 -2.73 -18.86
C THR A 557 -40.72 -2.67 -20.37
N THR A 558 -39.62 -2.47 -21.09
CA THR A 558 -39.62 -2.41 -22.56
C THR A 558 -38.96 -3.67 -23.11
N THR A 559 -39.76 -4.69 -23.38
CA THR A 559 -39.31 -5.93 -24.01
C THR A 559 -39.47 -5.86 -25.53
N ALA A 560 -38.36 -6.04 -26.24
CA ALA A 560 -38.36 -6.22 -27.69
C ALA A 560 -38.94 -7.60 -28.03
N GLN A 561 -40.17 -7.66 -28.56
CA GLN A 561 -40.73 -8.90 -29.09
C GLN A 561 -40.39 -9.00 -30.59
N PRO A 562 -39.80 -10.12 -31.06
CA PRO A 562 -39.54 -10.33 -32.48
C PRO A 562 -40.86 -10.38 -33.25
N GLN A 563 -41.04 -9.47 -34.20
CA GLN A 563 -42.29 -9.30 -34.96
C GLN A 563 -42.03 -9.40 -36.47
N GLY A 564 -41.79 -10.64 -36.90
CA GLY A 564 -41.48 -11.02 -38.28
C GLY A 564 -41.02 -12.48 -38.30
N ASP A 565 -40.88 -13.06 -39.49
CA ASP A 565 -40.15 -14.33 -39.63
C ASP A 565 -38.66 -14.06 -39.31
N PRO A 566 -37.98 -14.87 -38.47
CA PRO A 566 -36.57 -14.69 -38.19
C PRO A 566 -35.70 -14.76 -39.46
N ILE A 567 -34.72 -13.87 -39.55
CA ILE A 567 -33.67 -13.87 -40.58
C ILE A 567 -32.34 -14.41 -40.03
N GLY A 568 -32.26 -14.58 -38.72
CA GLY A 568 -31.09 -15.07 -38.00
C GLY A 568 -31.43 -15.32 -36.54
N LYS A 569 -30.42 -15.68 -35.76
CA LYS A 569 -30.52 -15.91 -34.31
C LYS A 569 -29.18 -15.70 -33.64
N ALA A 570 -29.22 -15.36 -32.36
CA ALA A 570 -28.05 -15.11 -31.53
C ALA A 570 -28.06 -16.01 -30.29
N TYR A 571 -26.90 -16.56 -29.93
CA TYR A 571 -26.69 -17.37 -28.71
C TYR A 571 -25.24 -17.27 -28.25
N PHE A 572 -24.96 -17.63 -26.99
CA PHE A 572 -23.59 -17.72 -26.49
C PHE A 572 -22.86 -18.96 -27.02
N ILE A 573 -21.56 -18.82 -27.26
CA ILE A 573 -20.59 -19.92 -27.34
C ILE A 573 -19.42 -19.63 -26.40
N GLY A 574 -18.89 -20.62 -25.70
CA GLY A 574 -17.83 -20.39 -24.71
C GLY A 574 -17.39 -21.58 -23.87
N MET A 575 -16.31 -21.34 -23.13
CA MET A 575 -15.75 -22.18 -22.07
C MET A 575 -15.66 -21.33 -20.79
N ILE A 576 -16.56 -21.61 -19.83
CA ILE A 576 -16.63 -20.95 -18.52
C ILE A 576 -16.54 -22.02 -17.44
N GLY A 577 -15.43 -22.09 -16.71
CA GLY A 577 -15.23 -23.11 -15.68
C GLY A 577 -15.28 -24.53 -16.26
N ALA A 578 -16.34 -25.29 -15.94
CA ALA A 578 -16.60 -26.60 -16.53
C ALA A 578 -17.69 -26.59 -17.62
N ALA A 579 -18.44 -25.50 -17.82
CA ALA A 579 -19.45 -25.36 -18.86
C ALA A 579 -18.81 -25.13 -20.25
N ASN A 580 -19.42 -25.67 -21.30
CA ASN A 580 -18.80 -25.86 -22.62
C ASN A 580 -19.87 -25.81 -23.73
N ASN A 581 -20.25 -24.61 -24.11
CA ASN A 581 -21.33 -24.35 -25.06
C ASN A 581 -20.75 -24.01 -26.44
N TRP A 582 -20.98 -24.84 -27.46
CA TRP A 582 -20.37 -24.67 -28.79
C TRP A 582 -21.36 -24.63 -29.95
N ALA A 583 -22.60 -25.04 -29.72
CA ALA A 583 -23.72 -24.98 -30.64
C ALA A 583 -25.04 -24.58 -29.92
N GLU A 584 -26.03 -24.20 -30.72
CA GLU A 584 -27.36 -23.78 -30.28
C GLU A 584 -28.04 -24.79 -29.32
N GLY A 585 -27.97 -24.51 -28.02
CA GLY A 585 -28.61 -25.30 -26.97
C GLY A 585 -27.78 -26.47 -26.42
N ASP A 586 -26.44 -26.43 -26.49
CA ASP A 586 -25.57 -27.44 -25.87
C ASP A 586 -25.65 -27.46 -24.33
N ASP A 587 -25.81 -26.29 -23.68
CA ASP A 587 -25.87 -26.13 -22.22
C ASP A 587 -27.27 -25.70 -21.72
N GLU A 588 -27.77 -26.32 -20.63
CA GLU A 588 -29.06 -25.99 -19.99
C GLU A 588 -29.01 -24.65 -19.23
N GLY A 589 -28.92 -23.53 -19.96
CA GLY A 589 -28.96 -22.18 -19.39
C GLY A 589 -28.79 -21.03 -20.38
N ALA A 590 -28.21 -21.29 -21.57
CA ALA A 590 -28.00 -20.26 -22.58
C ALA A 590 -29.27 -20.03 -23.44
N ALA A 591 -29.75 -18.80 -23.48
CA ALA A 591 -30.89 -18.41 -24.30
C ALA A 591 -30.51 -18.29 -25.79
N VAL A 592 -31.51 -18.53 -26.65
CA VAL A 592 -31.42 -18.29 -28.10
C VAL A 592 -32.38 -17.16 -28.47
N THR A 593 -31.85 -16.05 -28.98
CA THR A 593 -32.61 -14.85 -29.32
C THR A 593 -32.82 -14.75 -30.83
N PRO A 594 -34.07 -14.83 -31.35
CA PRO A 594 -34.34 -14.67 -32.78
C PRO A 594 -34.09 -13.24 -33.26
N ILE A 595 -33.34 -13.11 -34.37
CA ILE A 595 -33.06 -11.84 -35.05
C ILE A 595 -34.03 -11.68 -36.22
N THR A 596 -34.75 -10.56 -36.26
CA THR A 596 -35.75 -10.24 -37.29
C THR A 596 -35.32 -9.11 -38.22
N GLY A 597 -34.42 -8.22 -37.77
CA GLY A 597 -33.96 -7.08 -38.57
C GLY A 597 -33.10 -6.10 -37.78
N ASP A 598 -33.15 -4.82 -38.17
CA ASP A 598 -32.35 -3.75 -37.56
C ASP A 598 -32.94 -3.30 -36.21
N GLY A 599 -32.22 -3.55 -35.11
CA GLY A 599 -32.63 -3.19 -33.75
C GLY A 599 -31.71 -3.73 -32.65
N THR A 600 -32.04 -3.43 -31.39
CA THR A 600 -31.31 -3.87 -30.20
C THR A 600 -31.89 -5.19 -29.67
N TYR A 601 -31.00 -6.09 -29.26
CA TYR A 601 -31.29 -7.44 -28.76
C TYR A 601 -30.46 -7.73 -27.51
N SER A 602 -30.91 -8.68 -26.69
CA SER A 602 -30.08 -9.29 -25.63
C SER A 602 -29.95 -10.79 -25.83
N VAL A 603 -28.86 -11.37 -25.33
CA VAL A 603 -28.71 -12.81 -25.08
C VAL A 603 -28.28 -12.98 -23.62
N ASP A 604 -28.82 -13.99 -22.97
CA ASP A 604 -28.73 -14.24 -21.53
C ASP A 604 -28.26 -15.70 -21.31
N TRP A 605 -27.40 -15.97 -20.33
CA TRP A 605 -26.97 -17.31 -19.92
C TRP A 605 -26.95 -17.45 -18.40
N ASP A 606 -27.81 -18.32 -17.86
CA ASP A 606 -27.74 -18.78 -16.47
C ASP A 606 -26.63 -19.84 -16.34
N VAL A 607 -25.64 -19.57 -15.49
CA VAL A 607 -24.45 -20.42 -15.28
C VAL A 607 -24.43 -21.06 -13.89
N THR A 608 -25.53 -21.03 -13.13
CA THR A 608 -25.60 -21.50 -11.72
C THR A 608 -25.21 -22.97 -11.49
N GLY A 609 -25.04 -23.77 -12.54
CA GLY A 609 -24.52 -25.15 -12.49
C GLY A 609 -23.02 -25.33 -12.79
N GLY A 610 -22.29 -24.29 -13.22
CA GLY A 610 -21.01 -24.42 -13.95
C GLY A 610 -19.74 -24.72 -13.14
N GLY A 611 -19.70 -24.39 -11.84
CA GLY A 611 -18.49 -24.51 -11.01
C GLY A 611 -17.48 -23.36 -11.18
N THR A 612 -16.47 -23.30 -10.30
CA THR A 612 -15.62 -22.10 -10.10
C THR A 612 -14.82 -21.68 -11.33
N ASP A 613 -14.86 -20.38 -11.64
CA ASP A 613 -14.50 -19.82 -12.94
C ASP A 613 -13.00 -19.79 -13.27
N THR A 614 -12.71 -20.18 -14.51
CA THR A 614 -11.86 -19.39 -15.40
C THR A 614 -12.62 -19.23 -16.71
N VAL A 615 -12.71 -18.01 -17.24
CA VAL A 615 -13.24 -17.79 -18.58
C VAL A 615 -12.08 -17.97 -19.54
N GLN A 616 -12.17 -18.95 -20.44
CA GLN A 616 -11.09 -19.24 -21.41
C GLN A 616 -11.43 -18.73 -22.81
N PHE A 617 -12.72 -18.76 -23.14
CA PHE A 617 -13.28 -18.24 -24.37
C PHE A 617 -14.75 -17.91 -24.16
N LEU A 618 -15.22 -16.77 -24.64
CA LEU A 618 -16.64 -16.43 -24.61
C LEU A 618 -16.99 -15.48 -25.76
N ALA A 619 -18.07 -15.76 -26.48
CA ALA A 619 -18.60 -14.89 -27.53
C ALA A 619 -20.12 -15.04 -27.67
N VAL A 620 -20.79 -14.00 -28.18
CA VAL A 620 -22.13 -14.14 -28.78
C VAL A 620 -21.95 -14.42 -30.28
N LEU A 621 -22.59 -15.49 -30.75
CA LEU A 621 -22.59 -15.94 -32.13
C LEU A 621 -23.94 -15.60 -32.78
N ILE A 622 -23.92 -14.85 -33.89
CA ILE A 622 -25.10 -14.54 -34.70
C ILE A 622 -25.04 -15.32 -36.01
N THR A 623 -26.03 -16.18 -36.23
CA THR A 623 -26.13 -17.10 -37.38
C THR A 623 -27.38 -16.79 -38.21
N PRO A 624 -27.44 -17.17 -39.50
CA PRO A 624 -28.71 -17.19 -40.24
C PRO A 624 -29.66 -18.25 -39.68
N ASP A 625 -30.96 -18.09 -39.93
CA ASP A 625 -32.00 -19.08 -39.61
C ASP A 625 -32.72 -19.50 -40.91
N GLY A 626 -32.64 -20.78 -41.26
CA GLY A 626 -33.08 -21.30 -42.56
C GLY A 626 -32.03 -21.22 -43.69
N GLU A 627 -32.47 -21.44 -44.94
CA GLU A 627 -31.58 -21.59 -46.12
C GLU A 627 -31.12 -20.25 -46.73
N THR A 628 -30.73 -19.28 -45.90
CA THR A 628 -29.99 -18.09 -46.35
C THR A 628 -28.51 -18.23 -46.01
N GLU A 629 -27.69 -18.40 -47.05
CA GLU A 629 -26.25 -18.56 -46.89
C GLU A 629 -25.61 -17.25 -46.35
N ASN A 630 -25.19 -17.31 -45.08
CA ASN A 630 -24.34 -16.37 -44.34
C ASN A 630 -25.02 -15.13 -43.71
N PHE A 631 -24.81 -14.92 -42.40
CA PHE A 631 -25.11 -13.67 -41.68
C PHE A 631 -23.83 -12.83 -41.53
N THR A 632 -23.35 -12.28 -42.64
CA THR A 632 -22.10 -11.49 -42.74
C THR A 632 -22.27 -10.24 -43.60
N THR A 633 -21.26 -9.36 -43.58
CA THR A 633 -21.18 -8.16 -44.44
C THR A 633 -21.16 -8.45 -45.95
N ASP A 634 -20.94 -9.69 -46.39
CA ASP A 634 -21.03 -10.07 -47.81
C ASP A 634 -22.49 -10.13 -48.27
N THR A 635 -23.34 -10.77 -47.45
CA THR A 635 -24.79 -10.85 -47.64
C THR A 635 -25.43 -9.49 -47.36
N PHE A 636 -25.18 -8.94 -46.18
CA PHE A 636 -25.74 -7.68 -45.70
C PHE A 636 -24.70 -6.56 -45.80
N LYS A 637 -24.59 -5.93 -46.97
CA LYS A 637 -23.56 -4.91 -47.25
C LYS A 637 -23.62 -3.63 -46.42
N GLY A 638 -24.70 -3.43 -45.67
CA GLY A 638 -24.83 -2.35 -44.69
C GLY A 638 -24.52 -2.77 -43.26
N LEU A 639 -24.30 -4.07 -43.00
CA LEU A 639 -24.29 -4.66 -41.66
C LEU A 639 -23.27 -4.00 -40.75
N LYS A 640 -23.79 -3.51 -39.62
CA LYS A 640 -23.04 -3.10 -38.45
C LYS A 640 -23.65 -3.81 -37.26
N VAL A 641 -22.79 -4.24 -36.36
CA VAL A 641 -23.18 -4.72 -35.03
C VAL A 641 -22.34 -3.94 -34.02
N SER A 642 -22.97 -3.45 -32.96
CA SER A 642 -22.30 -2.91 -31.78
C SER A 642 -22.59 -3.80 -30.58
N LEU A 643 -21.58 -3.98 -29.73
CA LEU A 643 -21.72 -4.54 -28.40
C LEU A 643 -21.97 -3.34 -27.47
N ASP A 644 -23.15 -3.30 -26.84
CA ASP A 644 -23.66 -2.10 -26.17
C ASP A 644 -23.52 -2.18 -24.65
N GLU A 645 -23.83 -3.34 -24.05
CA GLU A 645 -23.65 -3.58 -22.61
C GLU A 645 -23.25 -5.04 -22.31
N VAL A 646 -22.50 -5.23 -21.23
CA VAL A 646 -22.22 -6.53 -20.60
C VAL A 646 -22.60 -6.46 -19.13
N TRP A 647 -23.34 -7.45 -18.66
CA TRP A 647 -23.82 -7.59 -17.28
C TRP A 647 -23.39 -8.95 -16.73
N VAL A 648 -22.88 -9.00 -15.50
CA VAL A 648 -22.49 -10.21 -14.76
C VAL A 648 -23.17 -10.23 -13.40
N ASP A 649 -23.85 -11.33 -13.08
CA ASP A 649 -24.57 -11.59 -11.82
C ASP A 649 -25.59 -10.51 -11.42
N GLY A 650 -26.18 -9.85 -12.43
CA GLY A 650 -27.09 -8.71 -12.29
C GLY A 650 -26.43 -7.33 -12.20
N VAL A 651 -25.11 -7.21 -12.34
CA VAL A 651 -24.35 -5.94 -12.27
C VAL A 651 -23.77 -5.58 -13.64
N LYS A 652 -23.95 -4.33 -14.07
CA LYS A 652 -23.38 -3.82 -15.33
C LYS A 652 -21.88 -3.51 -15.18
N ILE A 653 -21.09 -3.85 -16.21
CA ILE A 653 -19.66 -3.54 -16.26
C ILE A 653 -19.46 -2.18 -16.94
N GLU A 654 -19.46 -1.09 -16.16
CA GLU A 654 -19.44 0.28 -16.69
C GLU A 654 -18.14 0.63 -17.47
N ASP A 655 -17.00 0.01 -17.14
CA ASP A 655 -15.70 0.22 -17.82
C ASP A 655 -15.44 -0.71 -19.03
N TYR A 656 -16.43 -1.52 -19.45
CA TYR A 656 -16.23 -2.52 -20.51
C TYR A 656 -15.90 -1.87 -21.85
N THR A 657 -14.64 -1.96 -22.27
CA THR A 657 -14.15 -1.31 -23.50
C THR A 657 -14.12 -2.27 -24.68
N VAL A 658 -15.16 -2.26 -25.52
CA VAL A 658 -15.20 -3.05 -26.78
C VAL A 658 -13.99 -2.73 -27.66
N SER A 659 -13.13 -3.71 -27.93
CA SER A 659 -12.00 -3.50 -28.83
C SER A 659 -12.41 -3.46 -30.30
N GLU A 660 -11.65 -2.76 -31.16
CA GLU A 660 -11.87 -2.70 -32.63
C GLU A 660 -11.87 -4.09 -33.33
N LYS A 661 -11.53 -5.16 -32.62
CA LYS A 661 -11.46 -6.53 -33.15
C LYS A 661 -12.38 -7.52 -32.43
N ALA A 662 -13.13 -7.06 -31.42
CA ALA A 662 -14.10 -7.88 -30.70
C ALA A 662 -15.32 -8.22 -31.57
N ILE A 663 -15.61 -7.46 -32.62
CA ILE A 663 -16.75 -7.71 -33.51
C ILE A 663 -16.24 -8.13 -34.88
N ASN A 664 -16.49 -9.39 -35.26
CA ASN A 664 -16.14 -9.95 -36.56
C ASN A 664 -17.41 -10.30 -37.35
N THR A 665 -17.80 -9.41 -38.27
CA THR A 665 -18.99 -9.55 -39.14
C THR A 665 -18.72 -10.33 -40.44
N HIS A 666 -17.58 -11.04 -40.53
CA HIS A 666 -17.12 -11.75 -41.73
C HIS A 666 -16.34 -13.02 -41.32
N TYR A 667 -16.85 -13.76 -40.31
CA TYR A 667 -16.28 -15.04 -39.88
C TYR A 667 -16.92 -16.20 -40.68
N TYR A 668 -16.13 -17.25 -40.98
CA TYR A 668 -16.57 -18.43 -41.70
C TYR A 668 -16.10 -19.71 -40.99
N GLU A 669 -17.05 -20.60 -40.66
CA GLU A 669 -16.80 -21.82 -39.89
C GLU A 669 -16.41 -23.00 -40.81
N GLY A 670 -15.18 -22.99 -41.32
CA GLY A 670 -14.71 -24.02 -42.25
C GLY A 670 -15.39 -23.94 -43.62
N GLU A 671 -16.16 -24.98 -43.99
CA GLU A 671 -17.04 -24.96 -45.18
C GLU A 671 -18.51 -24.62 -44.83
N GLY A 672 -18.80 -24.24 -43.58
CA GLY A 672 -20.12 -23.83 -43.12
C GLY A 672 -20.51 -22.39 -43.52
N PRO A 673 -21.77 -21.99 -43.29
CA PRO A 673 -22.22 -20.63 -43.55
C PRO A 673 -21.46 -19.61 -42.69
N GLY A 674 -21.23 -18.44 -43.26
CA GLY A 674 -20.64 -17.30 -42.56
C GLY A 674 -21.54 -16.75 -41.47
N VAL A 675 -20.92 -16.21 -40.42
CA VAL A 675 -21.56 -15.80 -39.16
C VAL A 675 -20.92 -14.51 -38.65
N THR A 676 -21.60 -13.83 -37.75
CA THR A 676 -21.04 -12.69 -37.01
C THR A 676 -20.72 -13.12 -35.58
N ARG A 677 -19.51 -12.80 -35.10
CA ARG A 677 -19.08 -13.09 -33.72
C ARG A 677 -18.81 -11.79 -32.96
N LEU A 678 -19.31 -11.71 -31.73
CA LEU A 678 -19.01 -10.69 -30.74
C LEU A 678 -18.20 -11.38 -29.63
N TYR A 679 -16.88 -11.28 -29.70
CA TYR A 679 -15.98 -11.80 -28.67
C TYR A 679 -16.11 -10.97 -27.39
N LEU A 680 -16.06 -11.67 -26.28
CA LEU A 680 -16.16 -11.15 -24.92
C LEU A 680 -14.96 -11.58 -24.08
N HIS A 681 -14.33 -12.71 -24.44
CA HIS A 681 -12.98 -13.11 -24.05
C HIS A 681 -12.42 -14.17 -25.02
N ASP A 682 -11.10 -14.20 -25.23
CA ASP A 682 -10.40 -15.16 -26.10
C ASP A 682 -8.90 -15.27 -25.70
N ASP A 683 -8.56 -16.18 -24.78
CA ASP A 683 -7.17 -16.44 -24.37
C ASP A 683 -6.27 -16.95 -25.51
N TRP A 684 -6.84 -17.34 -26.66
CA TRP A 684 -6.09 -17.78 -27.83
C TRP A 684 -5.70 -16.60 -28.75
N SER A 685 -6.11 -15.37 -28.44
CA SER A 685 -5.98 -14.19 -29.30
C SER A 685 -5.44 -12.96 -28.57
N THR A 686 -4.16 -12.64 -28.78
CA THR A 686 -3.46 -11.44 -28.26
C THR A 686 -3.91 -10.11 -28.90
N LYS A 687 -5.15 -10.03 -29.40
CA LYS A 687 -5.64 -8.97 -30.30
C LYS A 687 -6.94 -8.32 -29.84
N ILE A 688 -7.62 -8.88 -28.85
CA ILE A 688 -8.89 -8.39 -28.30
C ILE A 688 -8.61 -7.80 -26.90
N LYS A 689 -9.32 -6.72 -26.53
CA LYS A 689 -9.36 -6.16 -25.17
C LYS A 689 -10.78 -6.39 -24.68
N ASP A 690 -10.91 -7.27 -23.71
CA ASP A 690 -12.10 -8.05 -23.41
C ASP A 690 -12.23 -8.28 -21.88
N LEU A 691 -13.22 -9.05 -21.45
CA LEU A 691 -13.47 -9.44 -20.06
C LEU A 691 -12.22 -10.13 -19.47
N ALA A 692 -11.86 -9.81 -18.22
CA ALA A 692 -10.67 -10.40 -17.61
C ALA A 692 -10.84 -11.91 -17.40
N SER A 693 -9.83 -12.73 -17.73
CA SER A 693 -9.91 -14.20 -17.68
C SER A 693 -10.15 -14.81 -16.28
N ASN A 694 -9.94 -14.01 -15.23
CA ASN A 694 -10.27 -14.31 -13.83
C ASN A 694 -11.64 -13.77 -13.37
N THR A 695 -12.49 -13.28 -14.28
CA THR A 695 -13.84 -12.79 -13.93
C THR A 695 -14.71 -13.96 -13.49
N THR A 696 -15.19 -13.90 -12.25
CA THR A 696 -16.11 -14.87 -11.65
C THR A 696 -17.55 -14.58 -12.09
N ILE A 697 -18.31 -15.60 -12.51
CA ILE A 697 -19.70 -15.47 -12.94
C ILE A 697 -20.53 -16.51 -12.17
N THR A 698 -21.16 -16.10 -11.05
CA THR A 698 -21.76 -17.03 -10.08
C THR A 698 -23.24 -17.35 -10.35
N LYS A 699 -23.90 -16.59 -11.23
CA LYS A 699 -25.32 -16.71 -11.55
C LYS A 699 -25.61 -16.58 -13.03
N ASP A 700 -25.28 -15.43 -13.63
CA ASP A 700 -25.81 -15.06 -14.94
C ASP A 700 -24.87 -14.09 -15.69
N ILE A 701 -24.87 -14.20 -17.02
CA ILE A 701 -24.28 -13.21 -17.91
C ILE A 701 -25.29 -12.78 -18.97
N ARG A 702 -25.50 -11.47 -19.11
CA ARG A 702 -26.33 -10.86 -20.16
C ARG A 702 -25.48 -9.94 -21.02
N VAL A 703 -25.70 -10.03 -22.32
CA VAL A 703 -25.03 -9.19 -23.33
C VAL A 703 -26.08 -8.51 -24.18
N VAL A 704 -25.99 -7.19 -24.30
CA VAL A 704 -26.88 -6.33 -25.11
C VAL A 704 -26.11 -5.84 -26.33
N PHE A 705 -26.72 -5.93 -27.51
CA PHE A 705 -26.09 -5.57 -28.78
C PHE A 705 -27.12 -5.05 -29.80
N THR A 706 -26.68 -4.16 -30.68
CA THR A 706 -27.52 -3.53 -31.69
C THR A 706 -27.06 -3.89 -33.09
N ILE A 707 -27.99 -4.38 -33.91
CA ILE A 707 -27.80 -4.70 -35.32
C ILE A 707 -28.39 -3.57 -36.18
N SER A 708 -27.68 -3.17 -37.23
CA SER A 708 -28.24 -2.28 -38.25
C SER A 708 -27.68 -2.57 -39.65
N GLY A 709 -28.40 -2.21 -40.70
CA GLY A 709 -27.98 -2.38 -42.09
C GLY A 709 -28.27 -3.76 -42.70
N THR A 710 -29.11 -4.58 -42.06
CA THR A 710 -29.73 -5.77 -42.69
C THR A 710 -30.74 -5.36 -43.77
N GLY A 711 -31.44 -4.23 -43.56
CA GLY A 711 -32.54 -3.79 -44.42
C GLY A 711 -33.88 -4.47 -44.11
N HIS A 712 -33.97 -5.22 -43.02
CA HIS A 712 -35.21 -5.80 -42.48
C HIS A 712 -35.69 -5.00 -41.25
N GLU A 713 -37.01 -4.98 -41.01
CA GLU A 713 -37.59 -4.30 -39.85
C GLU A 713 -37.29 -5.07 -38.56
N GLY A 714 -36.77 -4.36 -37.54
CA GLY A 714 -36.40 -4.93 -36.25
C GLY A 714 -37.58 -5.33 -35.35
N PRO A 715 -37.32 -5.66 -34.08
CA PRO A 715 -38.35 -6.11 -33.16
C PRO A 715 -39.27 -4.96 -32.75
N ALA A 716 -40.57 -5.25 -32.57
CA ALA A 716 -41.54 -4.22 -32.21
C ALA A 716 -41.40 -3.85 -30.73
N VAL A 717 -40.80 -2.68 -30.48
CA VAL A 717 -40.59 -2.11 -29.13
C VAL A 717 -41.95 -1.90 -28.45
N THR A 718 -42.29 -2.78 -27.51
CA THR A 718 -43.61 -2.82 -26.86
C THR A 718 -43.47 -2.52 -25.37
N THR A 719 -43.48 -1.24 -25.02
CA THR A 719 -43.47 -0.79 -23.62
C THR A 719 -44.76 -1.22 -22.92
N THR A 720 -44.64 -1.99 -21.83
CA THR A 720 -45.77 -2.44 -21.01
C THR A 720 -45.59 -1.98 -19.58
N GLU A 721 -46.51 -1.15 -19.07
CA GLU A 721 -46.53 -0.76 -17.66
C GLU A 721 -47.01 -1.93 -16.79
N GLN A 722 -46.24 -2.30 -15.76
CA GLN A 722 -46.65 -3.33 -14.79
C GLN A 722 -46.44 -2.84 -13.36
N THR A 723 -47.55 -2.68 -12.62
CA THR A 723 -47.50 -2.24 -11.22
C THR A 723 -47.21 -3.42 -10.29
N THR A 724 -46.07 -3.37 -9.60
CA THR A 724 -45.69 -4.33 -8.55
C THR A 724 -45.62 -3.61 -7.21
N THR A 725 -45.85 -4.32 -6.10
CA THR A 725 -45.74 -3.75 -4.74
C THR A 725 -44.97 -4.70 -3.85
N THR A 726 -43.80 -4.24 -3.39
CA THR A 726 -42.87 -4.98 -2.52
C THR A 726 -42.67 -4.19 -1.22
N THR A 727 -42.35 -4.88 -0.12
CA THR A 727 -42.18 -4.28 1.22
C THR A 727 -40.84 -4.73 1.82
N GLU A 728 -40.14 -3.79 2.47
CA GLU A 728 -38.74 -3.90 2.92
C GLU A 728 -37.72 -4.04 1.76
N LYS A 729 -36.46 -3.58 1.89
CA LYS A 729 -35.73 -3.01 3.04
C LYS A 729 -35.11 -1.64 2.66
N ILE A 730 -34.74 -0.83 3.64
CA ILE A 730 -34.11 0.49 3.43
C ILE A 730 -32.76 0.33 2.70
N THR A 731 -32.68 0.94 1.51
CA THR A 731 -31.45 1.22 0.76
C THR A 731 -31.59 2.62 0.16
N THR A 732 -30.55 3.45 0.23
CA THR A 732 -30.55 4.82 -0.31
C THR A 732 -29.87 4.82 -1.68
N THR A 733 -30.53 5.37 -2.70
CA THR A 733 -29.95 5.57 -4.03
C THR A 733 -30.31 6.95 -4.55
N THR A 734 -29.30 7.72 -4.96
CA THR A 734 -29.45 9.05 -5.57
C THR A 734 -29.51 8.92 -7.09
N THR A 735 -30.29 9.77 -7.76
CA THR A 735 -30.35 9.83 -9.24
C THR A 735 -30.23 11.28 -9.71
N THR A 736 -29.28 11.52 -10.61
CA THR A 736 -29.05 12.83 -11.23
C THR A 736 -29.49 12.79 -12.70
N THR A 737 -30.32 13.76 -13.13
CA THR A 737 -30.84 13.83 -14.50
C THR A 737 -30.44 15.15 -15.16
N THR A 738 -29.53 15.09 -16.13
CA THR A 738 -29.20 16.23 -17.00
C THR A 738 -30.12 16.21 -18.23
N THR A 739 -30.64 17.37 -18.63
CA THR A 739 -31.47 17.49 -19.85
C THR A 739 -31.10 18.76 -20.61
N GLU A 740 -30.43 18.62 -21.75
CA GLU A 740 -30.30 19.72 -22.71
C GLU A 740 -31.66 20.02 -23.34
N ALA A 741 -31.94 21.31 -23.56
CA ALA A 741 -33.20 21.78 -24.14
C ALA A 741 -32.97 22.65 -25.37
N THR A 742 -33.45 22.21 -26.53
CA THR A 742 -33.52 23.03 -27.75
C THR A 742 -34.97 23.37 -28.12
N THR A 743 -35.29 24.66 -28.01
CA THR A 743 -36.49 25.35 -28.57
C THR A 743 -36.44 25.41 -30.11
N GLU A 744 -37.49 25.65 -30.91
CA GLU A 744 -38.85 26.22 -30.80
C GLU A 744 -39.63 25.85 -32.12
N PRO A 745 -40.78 26.44 -32.56
CA PRO A 745 -42.09 26.74 -31.93
C PRO A 745 -43.34 26.23 -32.74
N THR A 746 -44.52 26.13 -32.08
CA THR A 746 -45.92 26.22 -32.64
C THR A 746 -46.39 25.27 -33.78
N THR A 747 -47.57 24.62 -33.72
CA THR A 747 -48.91 25.27 -33.92
C THR A 747 -50.11 24.33 -33.62
N THR A 748 -51.14 24.87 -32.95
CA THR A 748 -52.58 24.51 -32.79
C THR A 748 -53.21 23.29 -33.51
N THR A 749 -53.98 22.43 -32.79
CA THR A 749 -55.47 22.24 -32.88
C THR A 749 -56.04 20.94 -32.22
N THR A 750 -56.81 21.12 -31.13
CA THR A 750 -58.07 20.44 -30.69
C THR A 750 -58.45 19.02 -31.19
N THR A 751 -58.77 18.08 -30.26
CA THR A 751 -60.16 17.59 -29.97
C THR A 751 -60.27 16.55 -28.83
N THR A 752 -61.25 16.80 -27.94
CA THR A 752 -61.79 16.04 -26.79
C THR A 752 -62.29 14.60 -27.07
N THR A 753 -62.22 13.69 -26.08
CA THR A 753 -63.37 12.95 -25.47
C THR A 753 -62.91 12.11 -24.26
N ALA A 754 -63.78 11.96 -23.24
CA ALA A 754 -63.55 11.26 -21.96
C ALA A 754 -64.57 10.11 -21.76
N ILE A 755 -64.80 9.69 -20.49
CA ILE A 755 -65.68 8.61 -19.94
C ILE A 755 -64.82 7.42 -19.46
N GLU A 756 -64.64 7.19 -18.14
CA GLU A 756 -65.57 6.65 -17.12
C GLU A 756 -66.01 5.19 -17.41
N THR A 757 -66.21 4.27 -16.47
CA THR A 757 -66.58 4.42 -15.04
C THR A 757 -66.11 3.22 -14.19
N THR A 758 -66.11 3.43 -12.87
CA THR A 758 -66.05 2.46 -11.74
C THR A 758 -66.73 1.09 -11.93
N THR A 759 -66.31 0.05 -11.16
CA THR A 759 -67.07 -0.54 -10.01
C THR A 759 -66.39 -1.81 -9.44
N THR A 760 -66.26 -1.84 -8.09
CA THR A 760 -66.45 -2.92 -7.07
C THR A 760 -66.84 -4.35 -7.58
N GLU A 761 -66.54 -5.47 -6.91
CA GLU A 761 -66.55 -5.77 -5.46
C GLU A 761 -65.72 -7.02 -5.08
N ALA A 762 -65.62 -7.36 -3.79
CA ALA A 762 -64.74 -8.40 -3.22
C ALA A 762 -65.37 -9.81 -3.15
N THR A 763 -64.57 -10.83 -2.82
CA THR A 763 -64.72 -11.78 -1.65
C THR A 763 -64.09 -13.18 -1.85
N THR A 764 -63.37 -13.69 -0.82
CA THR A 764 -63.33 -15.10 -0.28
C THR A 764 -62.95 -16.30 -1.20
N GLU A 765 -62.36 -17.42 -0.75
CA GLU A 765 -61.94 -17.92 0.59
C GLU A 765 -60.92 -19.09 0.53
N ALA A 766 -60.09 -19.22 1.59
CA ALA A 766 -59.54 -20.46 2.19
C ALA A 766 -58.74 -21.49 1.31
N THR A 767 -58.07 -22.55 1.80
CA THR A 767 -58.06 -23.35 3.07
C THR A 767 -56.74 -24.20 3.08
N THR A 768 -56.05 -24.67 4.15
CA THR A 768 -56.17 -24.63 5.64
C THR A 768 -54.85 -25.10 6.32
N THR A 769 -54.50 -24.55 7.51
CA THR A 769 -53.69 -25.18 8.62
C THR A 769 -52.19 -25.57 8.40
N THR A 770 -51.31 -25.64 9.43
CA THR A 770 -51.50 -25.58 10.92
C THR A 770 -50.38 -24.79 11.62
N THR A 771 -50.69 -24.19 12.78
CA THR A 771 -49.75 -23.47 13.68
C THR A 771 -49.63 -24.19 15.03
N THR A 772 -48.51 -24.03 15.74
CA THR A 772 -48.49 -24.13 17.22
C THR A 772 -47.55 -23.05 17.80
N THR A 773 -48.00 -22.36 18.84
CA THR A 773 -47.24 -21.32 19.56
C THR A 773 -47.65 -21.33 21.02
N THR A 774 -46.72 -21.12 21.96
CA THR A 774 -47.02 -20.86 23.38
C THR A 774 -46.10 -19.80 23.98
N THR A 775 -46.69 -18.87 24.73
CA THR A 775 -46.09 -17.68 25.34
C THR A 775 -46.14 -17.82 26.90
N PRO A 776 -45.25 -17.19 27.70
CA PRO A 776 -44.99 -17.60 29.09
C PRO A 776 -45.79 -16.82 30.18
N GLU A 777 -45.32 -16.90 31.45
CA GLU A 777 -45.79 -16.30 32.74
C GLU A 777 -46.63 -17.21 33.68
N PRO A 778 -46.65 -16.99 35.04
CA PRO A 778 -45.67 -16.36 35.96
C PRO A 778 -45.50 -17.10 37.35
N THR A 779 -45.05 -16.36 38.39
CA THR A 779 -45.35 -16.48 39.86
C THR A 779 -44.52 -17.34 40.88
N THR A 780 -43.73 -16.63 41.71
CA THR A 780 -43.62 -16.62 43.22
C THR A 780 -43.43 -17.88 44.11
N THR A 781 -42.32 -17.92 44.88
CA THR A 781 -42.15 -17.83 46.38
C THR A 781 -43.16 -18.53 47.37
N THR A 782 -42.89 -19.02 48.62
CA THR A 782 -41.90 -18.72 49.71
C THR A 782 -41.85 -19.78 50.87
N THR A 783 -40.81 -19.76 51.75
CA THR A 783 -40.73 -20.28 53.18
C THR A 783 -40.75 -21.81 53.47
N ALA A 784 -40.20 -22.39 54.57
CA ALA A 784 -39.48 -21.89 55.77
C ALA A 784 -38.60 -22.98 56.50
N GLU A 785 -37.57 -22.53 57.25
CA GLU A 785 -36.99 -23.09 58.53
C GLU A 785 -36.33 -24.51 58.59
N THR A 786 -35.46 -24.88 59.56
CA THR A 786 -35.05 -24.27 60.87
C THR A 786 -33.58 -24.59 61.28
N THR A 787 -32.82 -23.62 61.85
CA THR A 787 -31.69 -23.72 62.86
C THR A 787 -30.48 -24.68 62.64
N THR A 788 -29.19 -24.42 62.99
CA THR A 788 -28.47 -23.56 63.98
C THR A 788 -26.95 -23.51 63.55
N THR A 789 -25.93 -22.76 64.05
CA THR A 789 -25.67 -21.88 65.23
C THR A 789 -24.63 -20.77 64.90
N THR A 790 -24.52 -19.80 65.81
CA THR A 790 -23.49 -18.76 66.11
C THR A 790 -22.06 -19.31 66.44
N GLU A 791 -20.92 -18.59 66.57
CA GLU A 791 -20.51 -17.20 66.98
C GLU A 791 -19.19 -16.75 66.26
N ALA A 792 -18.63 -15.52 66.34
CA ALA A 792 -19.16 -14.14 66.45
C ALA A 792 -18.02 -13.06 66.27
N THR A 793 -18.38 -11.90 65.71
CA THR A 793 -17.88 -10.52 65.94
C THR A 793 -16.41 -10.20 66.33
N THR A 794 -15.72 -9.34 65.54
CA THR A 794 -15.13 -8.06 66.04
C THR A 794 -14.66 -7.10 64.93
N THR A 795 -14.47 -5.82 65.28
CA THR A 795 -14.06 -4.70 64.41
C THR A 795 -13.02 -3.86 65.13
N THR A 796 -11.95 -3.41 64.45
CA THR A 796 -11.13 -2.27 64.93
C THR A 796 -10.52 -1.49 63.76
N THR A 797 -10.39 -0.18 63.96
CA THR A 797 -9.67 0.78 63.09
C THR A 797 -8.53 1.38 63.90
N GLU A 798 -7.35 1.65 63.31
CA GLU A 798 -6.52 2.83 63.65
C GLU A 798 -5.31 3.00 62.70
N ALA A 799 -4.51 4.05 62.92
CA ALA A 799 -3.44 4.52 62.05
C ALA A 799 -2.16 4.92 62.84
N THR A 800 -1.29 5.73 62.22
CA THR A 800 -0.20 6.55 62.80
C THR A 800 1.13 5.90 63.27
N THR A 801 2.19 6.23 62.53
CA THR A 801 3.44 6.89 63.02
C THR A 801 4.60 6.08 63.63
N THR A 802 5.70 6.02 62.85
CA THR A 802 7.12 6.30 63.19
C THR A 802 7.73 5.90 64.55
N THR A 803 8.90 5.21 64.54
CA THR A 803 10.24 5.70 65.04
C THR A 803 11.31 4.59 64.98
N GLU A 804 12.59 4.98 64.92
CA GLU A 804 13.82 4.16 64.87
C GLU A 804 14.07 3.27 66.11
N ALA A 805 14.88 2.20 65.94
CA ALA A 805 15.85 1.76 66.95
C ALA A 805 17.00 0.92 66.34
N THR A 806 18.25 1.33 66.57
CA THR A 806 19.48 0.61 66.17
C THR A 806 19.88 -0.50 67.15
N THR A 807 20.50 -1.60 66.67
CA THR A 807 21.57 -2.29 67.42
C THR A 807 22.52 -3.07 66.49
N THR A 808 23.64 -3.56 67.02
CA THR A 808 24.90 -3.81 66.27
C THR A 808 25.41 -5.26 66.33
N THR A 809 26.05 -5.72 65.25
CA THR A 809 27.41 -6.33 65.16
C THR A 809 27.80 -7.36 66.26
N PRO A 810 28.21 -8.62 65.91
CA PRO A 810 29.48 -8.79 65.17
C PRO A 810 29.67 -10.01 64.23
N GLU A 811 30.73 -9.89 63.42
CA GLU A 811 31.56 -10.93 62.77
C GLU A 811 32.19 -11.93 63.78
N PRO A 812 32.89 -13.06 63.41
CA PRO A 812 33.88 -13.14 62.31
C PRO A 812 34.15 -14.49 61.57
N THR A 813 34.97 -14.39 60.51
CA THR A 813 35.98 -15.39 60.01
C THR A 813 35.57 -16.78 59.48
N THR A 814 35.66 -16.92 58.15
CA THR A 814 36.45 -17.91 57.37
C THR A 814 36.79 -19.31 57.93
N THR A 815 36.58 -20.36 57.12
CA THR A 815 37.49 -21.51 56.98
C THR A 815 37.32 -22.16 55.59
N THR A 816 38.42 -22.58 54.95
CA THR A 816 38.46 -23.24 53.64
C THR A 816 38.51 -24.76 53.77
N ALA A 817 37.84 -25.51 52.89
CA ALA A 817 38.10 -26.93 52.65
C ALA A 817 37.76 -27.34 51.20
N GLU A 818 38.74 -27.86 50.46
CA GLU A 818 38.51 -28.59 49.21
C GLU A 818 38.12 -30.04 49.53
N THR A 819 37.35 -30.72 48.67
CA THR A 819 37.34 -32.19 48.62
C THR A 819 37.00 -32.71 47.23
N THR A 820 38.00 -33.23 46.51
CA THR A 820 37.83 -33.94 45.24
C THR A 820 37.33 -35.36 45.48
N THR A 821 36.44 -35.89 44.64
CA THR A 821 36.23 -37.34 44.51
C THR A 821 35.80 -37.71 43.08
N THR A 822 36.57 -38.60 42.45
CA THR A 822 36.36 -39.09 41.09
C THR A 822 35.69 -40.47 41.11
N ILE A 823 34.78 -40.75 40.18
CA ILE A 823 34.29 -42.12 39.90
C ILE A 823 34.36 -42.40 38.38
N MET A 824 35.07 -43.46 38.04
CA MET A 824 35.05 -44.18 36.74
C MET A 824 34.15 -45.42 36.91
N THR A 825 33.63 -46.17 35.93
CA THR A 825 33.75 -46.28 34.46
C THR A 825 32.41 -46.90 33.95
N MET A 826 32.13 -47.45 32.76
CA MET A 826 32.89 -48.18 31.71
C MET A 826 32.33 -47.85 30.29
N LEU A 827 32.96 -48.41 29.26
CA LEU A 827 32.56 -48.33 27.85
C LEU A 827 31.36 -49.26 27.53
N THR A 828 30.75 -49.05 26.37
CA THR A 828 30.48 -50.17 25.44
C THR A 828 30.77 -49.70 24.01
N THR A 829 31.32 -50.59 23.18
CA THR A 829 31.85 -50.26 21.84
C THR A 829 31.16 -51.09 20.77
N THR A 830 30.88 -50.48 19.61
CA THR A 830 30.65 -51.18 18.34
C THR A 830 31.50 -50.52 17.26
N GLU A 831 32.41 -51.28 16.64
CA GLU A 831 33.20 -50.81 15.50
C GLU A 831 32.43 -50.96 14.18
N THR A 832 32.73 -50.13 13.19
CA THR A 832 32.66 -50.52 11.77
C THR A 832 33.73 -49.75 10.99
N THR A 833 34.79 -50.46 10.62
CA THR A 833 35.94 -49.95 9.86
C THR A 833 35.70 -50.07 8.36
N THR A 834 36.16 -49.12 7.53
CA THR A 834 36.76 -49.39 6.19
C THR A 834 37.48 -48.14 5.63
N THR A 835 38.80 -48.28 5.49
CA THR A 835 39.70 -47.70 4.46
C THR A 835 39.66 -46.20 4.11
N THR A 836 40.74 -45.51 4.48
CA THR A 836 41.24 -44.28 3.84
C THR A 836 41.89 -44.57 2.48
N THR A 837 41.69 -43.68 1.50
CA THR A 837 42.56 -43.57 0.32
C THR A 837 43.13 -42.16 0.25
N THR A 838 44.46 -42.04 0.23
CA THR A 838 45.17 -40.76 0.14
C THR A 838 45.59 -40.49 -1.31
N THR A 839 45.33 -39.28 -1.79
CA THR A 839 46.01 -38.71 -2.97
C THR A 839 46.51 -37.31 -2.59
N GLU A 840 47.78 -37.01 -2.84
CA GLU A 840 48.32 -35.65 -2.76
C GLU A 840 47.90 -34.87 -4.02
N GLU A 841 47.52 -33.60 -3.88
CA GLU A 841 47.59 -32.66 -5.01
C GLU A 841 48.07 -31.27 -4.55
N THR A 842 48.65 -30.53 -5.49
CA THR A 842 49.70 -29.53 -5.20
C THR A 842 49.17 -28.11 -5.10
N THR A 843 49.44 -27.43 -3.99
CA THR A 843 49.13 -26.01 -3.81
C THR A 843 49.88 -25.15 -4.83
N THR A 844 49.15 -24.58 -5.79
CA THR A 844 49.68 -23.63 -6.77
C THR A 844 49.07 -22.25 -6.53
N THR A 845 49.90 -21.28 -6.16
CA THR A 845 49.45 -19.91 -5.84
C THR A 845 49.24 -19.09 -7.12
N THR A 846 48.00 -18.84 -7.50
CA THR A 846 47.65 -17.91 -8.60
C THR A 846 47.22 -16.56 -8.02
N THR A 847 47.94 -15.49 -8.40
CA THR A 847 47.59 -14.12 -7.99
C THR A 847 46.60 -13.52 -9.00
N THR A 848 45.31 -13.50 -8.65
CA THR A 848 44.27 -12.87 -9.49
C THR A 848 44.21 -11.37 -9.23
N THR A 849 44.46 -10.56 -10.27
CA THR A 849 44.30 -9.09 -10.21
C THR A 849 42.87 -8.74 -10.62
N THR A 850 42.04 -8.30 -9.68
CA THR A 850 40.66 -7.90 -9.95
C THR A 850 40.62 -6.72 -10.92
N THR A 851 40.07 -6.94 -12.10
CA THR A 851 39.78 -5.89 -13.09
C THR A 851 38.27 -5.78 -13.23
N THR A 852 37.71 -4.60 -13.03
CA THR A 852 36.26 -4.38 -13.08
C THR A 852 35.75 -4.41 -14.52
N THR A 853 34.95 -5.42 -14.86
CA THR A 853 34.29 -5.54 -16.17
C THR A 853 32.81 -5.16 -16.05
N THR A 854 32.35 -4.21 -16.86
CA THR A 854 30.94 -3.80 -16.91
C THR A 854 30.16 -4.75 -17.82
N THR A 855 29.41 -5.69 -17.23
CA THR A 855 28.56 -6.62 -17.99
C THR A 855 27.51 -5.85 -18.80
N THR A 856 27.55 -5.99 -20.12
CA THR A 856 26.58 -5.38 -21.04
C THR A 856 25.88 -6.48 -21.82
N THR A 857 24.68 -6.86 -21.42
CA THR A 857 23.87 -7.88 -22.09
C THR A 857 23.66 -7.49 -23.55
N THR A 858 24.13 -8.33 -24.48
CA THR A 858 24.18 -8.00 -25.91
C THR A 858 23.58 -9.13 -26.75
N THR A 859 22.43 -8.88 -27.37
CA THR A 859 21.79 -9.81 -28.30
C THR A 859 22.64 -10.01 -29.55
N THR A 860 22.91 -11.26 -29.93
CA THR A 860 23.57 -11.60 -31.20
C THR A 860 22.52 -12.00 -32.24
N GLN A 861 22.42 -11.29 -33.37
CA GLN A 861 21.48 -11.58 -34.46
C GLN A 861 22.22 -12.07 -35.71
N TYR A 862 21.72 -13.12 -36.38
CA TYR A 862 22.40 -13.72 -37.54
C TYR A 862 21.97 -13.10 -38.89
N GLU A 863 22.86 -12.33 -39.51
CA GLU A 863 22.62 -11.58 -40.77
C GLU A 863 22.94 -12.38 -42.06
N GLY A 864 22.74 -13.71 -42.06
CA GLY A 864 23.08 -14.58 -43.19
C GLY A 864 21.95 -15.52 -43.64
N PRO A 865 22.12 -16.27 -44.74
CA PRO A 865 21.21 -17.36 -45.08
C PRO A 865 21.30 -18.44 -44.00
N MET A 866 20.19 -18.69 -43.28
CA MET A 866 20.23 -19.44 -42.02
C MET A 866 20.95 -20.80 -42.12
N PRO A 867 21.85 -21.12 -41.18
CA PRO A 867 22.42 -22.45 -41.07
C PRO A 867 21.33 -23.46 -40.69
N LYS A 868 21.59 -24.75 -40.91
CA LYS A 868 20.64 -25.84 -40.55
C LYS A 868 20.44 -25.96 -39.03
N THR A 869 21.37 -25.43 -38.25
CA THR A 869 21.42 -25.41 -36.78
C THR A 869 22.10 -24.10 -36.39
N LEU A 870 21.51 -23.35 -35.47
CA LEU A 870 22.06 -22.12 -34.92
C LEU A 870 22.25 -22.33 -33.41
N PHE A 871 23.44 -22.78 -33.02
CA PHE A 871 23.75 -23.08 -31.63
C PHE A 871 23.58 -21.83 -30.76
N GLY A 872 22.71 -21.92 -29.75
CA GLY A 872 22.31 -20.83 -28.86
C GLY A 872 20.91 -20.27 -29.12
N ASP A 873 20.35 -20.43 -30.32
CA ASP A 873 18.99 -19.97 -30.70
C ASP A 873 17.94 -21.03 -30.33
N VAL A 874 17.63 -21.14 -29.04
CA VAL A 874 16.76 -22.19 -28.49
C VAL A 874 15.28 -21.80 -28.62
N ASN A 875 14.99 -20.50 -28.68
CA ASN A 875 13.66 -19.96 -28.91
C ASN A 875 13.25 -20.00 -30.41
N MET A 876 14.22 -20.06 -31.33
CA MET A 876 14.08 -20.10 -32.79
C MET A 876 13.65 -18.78 -33.46
N ASP A 877 13.98 -17.62 -32.86
CA ASP A 877 13.72 -16.28 -33.41
C ASP A 877 14.87 -15.73 -34.29
N GLY A 878 16.02 -16.43 -34.34
CA GLY A 878 17.20 -16.03 -35.10
C GLY A 878 18.22 -15.19 -34.33
N ARG A 879 18.06 -15.09 -33.01
CA ARG A 879 18.98 -14.43 -32.08
C ARG A 879 19.58 -15.43 -31.09
N ILE A 880 20.49 -14.93 -30.27
CA ILE A 880 21.01 -15.61 -29.09
C ILE A 880 21.05 -14.57 -27.97
N ASP A 881 20.18 -14.72 -26.96
CA ASP A 881 20.21 -13.93 -25.74
C ASP A 881 19.72 -14.69 -24.48
N ILE A 882 19.36 -13.97 -23.43
CA ILE A 882 18.98 -14.55 -22.13
C ILE A 882 17.66 -15.33 -22.21
N THR A 883 16.79 -15.06 -23.18
CA THR A 883 15.53 -15.79 -23.37
C THR A 883 15.79 -17.25 -23.77
N ASP A 884 16.80 -17.49 -24.60
CA ASP A 884 17.26 -18.83 -24.98
C ASP A 884 17.83 -19.59 -23.78
N ALA A 885 18.64 -18.92 -22.96
CA ALA A 885 19.20 -19.51 -21.74
C ALA A 885 18.09 -19.90 -20.74
N VAL A 886 17.03 -19.09 -20.60
CA VAL A 886 15.85 -19.42 -19.77
C VAL A 886 15.09 -20.62 -20.35
N LEU A 887 14.90 -20.67 -21.67
CA LEU A 887 14.18 -21.77 -22.32
C LEU A 887 14.97 -23.08 -22.27
N LEU A 888 16.28 -23.03 -22.50
CA LEU A 888 17.19 -24.18 -22.39
C LEU A 888 17.18 -24.78 -20.98
N ASN A 889 17.28 -23.95 -19.94
CA ASN A 889 17.19 -24.44 -18.56
C ASN A 889 15.82 -25.05 -18.23
N LYS A 890 14.70 -24.57 -18.82
CA LYS A 890 13.39 -25.23 -18.71
C LYS A 890 13.32 -26.58 -19.43
N MET A 891 14.04 -26.75 -20.55
CA MET A 891 14.16 -28.03 -21.25
C MET A 891 15.02 -29.03 -20.45
N VAL A 892 16.16 -28.60 -19.91
CA VAL A 892 17.03 -29.40 -19.01
C VAL A 892 16.28 -29.85 -17.76
N ALA A 893 15.43 -28.99 -17.20
CA ALA A 893 14.58 -29.31 -16.05
C ALA A 893 13.37 -30.22 -16.39
N GLY A 894 13.18 -30.61 -17.65
CA GLY A 894 12.03 -31.42 -18.09
C GLY A 894 10.68 -30.70 -18.06
N VAL A 895 10.67 -29.38 -17.87
CA VAL A 895 9.45 -28.55 -17.80
C VAL A 895 8.91 -28.22 -19.19
N VAL A 896 9.74 -28.32 -20.23
CA VAL A 896 9.38 -28.10 -21.64
C VAL A 896 9.98 -29.20 -22.51
N GLU A 897 9.16 -29.93 -23.28
CA GLU A 897 9.67 -30.88 -24.28
C GLU A 897 10.28 -30.13 -25.47
N ALA A 898 11.61 -30.20 -25.60
CA ALA A 898 12.33 -29.61 -26.73
C ALA A 898 12.05 -30.34 -28.05
N ASN A 899 11.68 -29.63 -29.11
CA ASN A 899 11.53 -30.21 -30.45
C ASN A 899 12.91 -30.56 -31.08
N GLN A 900 12.95 -31.31 -32.19
CA GLN A 900 14.23 -31.77 -32.76
C GLN A 900 15.19 -30.63 -33.19
N SER A 901 14.68 -29.49 -33.63
CA SER A 901 15.50 -28.32 -33.98
C SER A 901 16.03 -27.62 -32.72
N GLN A 902 15.17 -27.46 -31.70
CA GLN A 902 15.57 -26.90 -30.40
C GLN A 902 16.64 -27.77 -29.72
N ARG A 903 16.54 -29.11 -29.83
CA ARG A 903 17.57 -30.02 -29.34
C ARG A 903 18.91 -29.92 -30.07
N LEU A 904 18.92 -29.46 -31.32
CA LEU A 904 20.15 -29.20 -32.07
C LEU A 904 20.73 -27.82 -31.80
N ASN A 905 19.87 -26.81 -31.58
CA ASN A 905 20.32 -25.46 -31.23
C ASN A 905 20.76 -25.34 -29.76
N GLY A 906 20.19 -26.15 -28.86
CA GLY A 906 20.50 -26.18 -27.43
C GLY A 906 21.68 -27.06 -27.00
N ASP A 907 22.17 -27.96 -27.86
CA ASP A 907 23.44 -28.71 -27.69
C ASP A 907 24.64 -27.77 -27.92
N VAL A 908 24.75 -26.74 -27.07
CA VAL A 908 25.71 -25.64 -27.24
C VAL A 908 27.13 -26.03 -26.82
N ASN A 909 27.32 -27.19 -26.19
CA ASN A 909 28.64 -27.79 -25.99
C ASN A 909 29.01 -28.82 -27.09
N GLY A 910 28.03 -29.32 -27.85
CA GLY A 910 28.26 -30.25 -28.97
C GLY A 910 28.56 -31.69 -28.53
N ASN A 911 27.99 -32.14 -27.40
CA ASN A 911 28.11 -33.53 -26.94
C ASN A 911 27.00 -34.44 -27.52
N GLY A 912 25.92 -33.87 -28.06
CA GLY A 912 24.78 -34.59 -28.63
C GLY A 912 23.62 -34.88 -27.66
N GLU A 913 23.71 -34.38 -26.44
CA GLU A 913 22.65 -34.39 -25.42
C GLU A 913 22.23 -32.91 -25.12
N ILE A 914 21.33 -32.70 -24.15
CA ILE A 914 21.07 -31.36 -23.58
C ILE A 914 21.04 -31.53 -22.06
N ASP A 915 21.98 -30.89 -21.38
CA ASP A 915 22.09 -30.97 -19.92
C ASP A 915 22.49 -29.62 -19.28
N SER A 916 22.74 -29.62 -17.97
CA SER A 916 23.13 -28.42 -17.21
C SER A 916 24.42 -27.73 -17.69
N ALA A 917 25.32 -28.45 -18.37
CA ALA A 917 26.51 -27.89 -18.99
C ALA A 917 26.14 -26.98 -20.18
N ASP A 918 25.11 -27.31 -20.95
CA ASP A 918 24.59 -26.47 -22.02
C ASP A 918 23.96 -25.18 -21.47
N GLY A 919 23.18 -25.29 -20.41
CA GLY A 919 22.64 -24.13 -19.69
C GLY A 919 23.74 -23.17 -19.21
N LEU A 920 24.86 -23.71 -18.73
CA LEU A 920 26.04 -22.93 -18.32
C LEU A 920 26.79 -22.33 -19.52
N VAL A 921 27.06 -23.11 -20.57
CA VAL A 921 27.79 -22.66 -21.77
C VAL A 921 27.02 -21.56 -22.51
N LEU A 922 25.70 -21.68 -22.64
CA LEU A 922 24.88 -20.62 -23.25
C LEU A 922 24.90 -19.34 -22.40
N LEU A 923 24.82 -19.46 -21.07
CA LEU A 923 24.96 -18.30 -20.18
C LEU A 923 26.34 -17.63 -20.32
N MET A 924 27.43 -18.41 -20.38
CA MET A 924 28.80 -17.91 -20.61
C MET A 924 28.94 -17.17 -21.94
N PHE A 925 28.22 -17.59 -22.99
CA PHE A 925 28.17 -16.89 -24.28
C PHE A 925 27.40 -15.57 -24.19
N VAL A 926 26.21 -15.57 -23.58
CA VAL A 926 25.37 -14.37 -23.41
C VAL A 926 26.06 -13.27 -22.59
N ILE A 927 26.93 -13.64 -21.64
CA ILE A 927 27.75 -12.70 -20.85
C ILE A 927 29.16 -12.43 -21.45
N GLN A 928 29.44 -12.89 -22.67
CA GLN A 928 30.71 -12.71 -23.40
C GLN A 928 31.97 -13.23 -22.67
N GLN A 929 31.84 -14.30 -21.87
CA GLN A 929 32.99 -15.08 -21.40
C GLN A 929 33.53 -16.02 -22.50
N ILE A 930 32.68 -16.41 -23.44
CA ILE A 930 33.04 -17.14 -24.68
C ILE A 930 32.37 -16.50 -25.89
N ASN A 931 33.01 -16.59 -27.06
CA ASN A 931 32.63 -15.80 -28.25
C ASN A 931 32.13 -16.66 -29.43
N THR A 932 31.99 -17.97 -29.26
CA THR A 932 31.59 -18.92 -30.32
C THR A 932 30.84 -20.10 -29.74
N LEU A 933 29.78 -20.57 -30.42
CA LEU A 933 29.08 -21.82 -30.14
C LEU A 933 29.12 -22.76 -31.37
N PRO A 934 29.13 -24.10 -31.19
CA PRO A 934 29.20 -24.79 -29.90
C PRO A 934 30.61 -24.66 -29.29
N TYR A 935 30.70 -24.67 -27.97
CA TYR A 935 31.95 -24.46 -27.23
C TYR A 935 32.42 -25.76 -26.56
N GLN A 936 33.62 -26.20 -26.95
CA GLN A 936 34.32 -27.31 -26.34
C GLN A 936 35.61 -26.79 -25.71
N ALA A 937 35.81 -27.08 -24.42
CA ALA A 937 37.05 -26.76 -23.75
C ALA A 937 38.18 -27.65 -24.28
N GLU A 938 39.34 -27.04 -24.59
CA GLU A 938 40.57 -27.81 -24.84
C GLU A 938 41.03 -28.48 -23.54
N ILE A 939 41.43 -29.76 -23.63
CA ILE A 939 41.79 -30.66 -22.51
C ILE A 939 43.31 -30.72 -22.34
#